data_AF-A0A8J6XIR0-F1
#
_entry.id   AF-A0A8J6XIR0-F1
#
_cell.length_a   1.000
_cell.length_b   1.000
_cell.length_c   1.000
_cell.angle_alpha   90.00
_cell.angle_beta   90.00
_cell.angle_gamma   90.00
#
_symmetry.space_group_name_H-M   'P 1'
#
loop_
_entity.id
_entity.type
_entity.pdbx_description
1 polymer ?
#
loop_
_entity_poly.entity_id
_entity_poly.type
_entity_poly.pdbx_seq_one_letter_code
_entity_poly.pdbx_strand_id
1 'polypeptide(L)'
;MKKILILSANPINTDRLRLDEEVREIEESWERSKYRSQFEVFTKWAVRIDDLRQALLDKEPQIVHFSGHGMRTGGVGLDNNRDTLPLREAVRLNSQPSGIALEDDFGRMQLVSTEALTDLFELFKDKVECVLLNACYSETQAKAIHQHIDCVIGMTQSIPDRTAINFSTAFYQAIFAGRNYEDAFKFGSNNIDLHNSSEFYPKFHNRPNYKTLSFHNQTNNQPSNLLDQPTSNTATPATQEDYKQRKVLLNKVKNYWIEGVLEKSLHTRVMIELGMEERLDAVEHLGIEELEPSRQALPKGTGVTDIFSQMGEGRTLLILGEPGSGKTTTLLTLTKHLIISTEQDLSRQIPVVFNLSSWANKQQKIAEWLVQQLYEEYHVPKAKGKAWVENEQLLLLLDGLDEVKAERREACVQALNQFIRDHGLTEMVVTSRIGDYTALRASLTLQKAICIQSLTPEQINQYLDRADEQLKALKTLLEQDTALQELAKSPLTLGIMTLAYEGVSIEDLPNTNSTEERRKHLFNAYIERMLNRRITVRHYSTSRTIRWLTWLAQRMLQHSQTIFLIEQIQPTWLQTKLAKRIYNLGFNLFICLLLLPIFALMPSLIFSLMRSVTPQYILIIFIGLLLWSFFKPSQQEIKPVETLKWEWRNFRAYTQRSASDYLLR
;
A
#
# COMPACT_ATOMS: atom_id res chain seq x y z
N MET A 1 -9.44 -21.92 16.30
CA MET A 1 -8.41 -21.33 15.42
C MET A 1 -7.51 -20.48 16.29
N LYS A 2 -6.18 -20.62 16.20
CA LYS A 2 -5.22 -19.85 16.99
C LYS A 2 -4.76 -18.62 16.21
N LYS A 3 -4.81 -17.47 16.87
CA LYS A 3 -4.38 -16.18 16.32
C LYS A 3 -2.94 -15.88 16.73
N ILE A 4 -2.12 -15.54 15.74
CA ILE A 4 -0.72 -15.19 15.90
C ILE A 4 -0.58 -13.71 15.54
N LEU A 5 -0.07 -12.91 16.46
CA LEU A 5 0.19 -11.49 16.25
C LEU A 5 1.71 -11.26 16.20
N ILE A 6 2.21 -10.87 15.04
CA ILE A 6 3.61 -10.52 14.80
C ILE A 6 3.71 -8.99 14.79
N LEU A 7 4.53 -8.46 15.69
CA LEU A 7 4.75 -7.04 15.91
C LEU A 7 6.21 -6.73 15.59
N SER A 8 6.42 -5.87 14.60
CA SER A 8 7.76 -5.51 14.14
C SER A 8 8.01 -4.02 14.37
N ALA A 9 9.10 -3.69 15.07
CA ALA A 9 9.49 -2.30 15.33
C ALA A 9 10.97 -2.07 14.97
N ASN A 10 11.22 -0.98 14.23
CA ASN A 10 12.57 -0.54 13.86
C ASN A 10 12.65 0.98 14.03
N PRO A 11 12.79 1.48 15.27
CA PRO A 11 12.74 2.92 15.56
C PRO A 11 13.80 3.72 14.79
N ILE A 12 13.54 5.01 14.61
CA ILE A 12 14.53 5.92 14.03
C ILE A 12 15.81 5.94 14.91
N ASN A 13 16.99 5.89 14.27
CA ASN A 13 18.33 5.85 14.87
C ASN A 13 18.78 4.50 15.47
N THR A 14 18.14 3.38 15.13
CA THR A 14 18.67 2.03 15.39
C THR A 14 19.23 1.37 14.12
N ASP A 15 20.04 0.32 14.29
CA ASP A 15 20.52 -0.49 13.17
C ASP A 15 19.35 -1.11 12.40
N ARG A 16 19.47 -1.22 11.07
CA ARG A 16 18.38 -1.76 10.26
C ARG A 16 18.32 -3.29 10.37
N LEU A 17 17.31 -3.78 11.08
CA LEU A 17 16.93 -5.21 11.09
C LEU A 17 16.13 -5.58 9.83
N ARG A 18 16.25 -6.84 9.40
CA ARG A 18 15.54 -7.41 8.23
C ARG A 18 14.22 -8.04 8.66
N LEU A 19 13.38 -7.22 9.28
CA LEU A 19 12.07 -7.63 9.79
C LEU A 19 11.15 -8.10 8.65
N ASP A 20 11.31 -7.53 7.45
CA ASP A 20 10.64 -7.94 6.22
C ASP A 20 11.00 -9.36 5.79
N GLU A 21 12.28 -9.73 5.90
CA GLU A 21 12.74 -11.09 5.65
C GLU A 21 12.16 -12.05 6.70
N GLU A 22 12.22 -11.70 7.99
CA GLU A 22 11.69 -12.54 9.08
C GLU A 22 10.20 -12.89 8.89
N VAL A 23 9.36 -11.87 8.69
CA VAL A 23 7.91 -12.09 8.52
C VAL A 23 7.62 -12.89 7.26
N ARG A 24 8.30 -12.60 6.15
CA ARG A 24 8.09 -13.33 4.89
C ARG A 24 8.36 -14.83 5.07
N GLU A 25 9.44 -15.20 5.75
CA GLU A 25 9.76 -16.62 6.00
C GLU A 25 8.70 -17.29 6.89
N ILE A 26 8.14 -16.57 7.88
CA ILE A 26 7.05 -17.07 8.72
C ILE A 26 5.76 -17.24 7.91
N GLU A 27 5.39 -16.27 7.09
CA GLU A 27 4.19 -16.30 6.25
C GLU A 27 4.30 -17.41 5.18
N GLU A 28 5.45 -17.58 4.53
CA GLU A 28 5.68 -18.68 3.59
C GLU A 28 5.59 -20.06 4.27
N SER A 29 6.08 -20.17 5.51
CA SER A 29 5.96 -21.40 6.32
C SER A 29 4.50 -21.72 6.65
N TRP A 30 3.70 -20.68 6.97
CA TRP A 30 2.26 -20.82 7.18
C TRP A 30 1.52 -21.24 5.91
N GLU A 31 1.81 -20.62 4.76
CA GLU A 31 1.17 -20.92 3.48
C GLU A 31 1.41 -22.37 3.04
N ARG A 32 2.60 -22.91 3.32
CA ARG A 32 2.99 -24.29 3.00
C ARG A 32 2.47 -25.31 4.02
N SER A 33 1.93 -24.87 5.16
CA SER A 33 1.49 -25.76 6.23
C SER A 33 0.21 -26.53 5.89
N LYS A 34 0.21 -27.82 6.25
CA LYS A 34 -0.98 -28.68 6.21
C LYS A 34 -2.08 -28.24 7.18
N TYR A 35 -1.71 -27.54 8.25
CA TYR A 35 -2.61 -27.06 9.30
C TYR A 35 -2.94 -25.57 9.17
N ARG A 36 -2.71 -24.96 8.00
CA ARG A 36 -2.91 -23.51 7.78
C ARG A 36 -4.28 -22.99 8.24
N SER A 37 -5.35 -23.78 8.10
CA SER A 37 -6.73 -23.42 8.49
C SER A 37 -6.94 -23.34 10.00
N GLN A 38 -5.99 -23.83 10.80
CA GLN A 38 -6.05 -23.77 12.25
C GLN A 38 -5.42 -22.49 12.81
N PHE A 39 -4.73 -21.71 11.97
CA PHE A 39 -4.02 -20.51 12.35
C PHE A 39 -4.49 -19.29 11.56
N GLU A 40 -4.46 -18.13 12.21
CA GLU A 40 -4.63 -16.83 11.58
C GLU A 40 -3.45 -15.95 11.98
N VAL A 41 -2.66 -15.52 11.00
CA VAL A 41 -1.45 -14.71 11.22
C VAL A 41 -1.76 -13.25 10.92
N PHE A 42 -1.49 -12.37 11.88
CA PHE A 42 -1.61 -10.93 11.77
C PHE A 42 -0.23 -10.32 11.92
N THR A 43 0.16 -9.48 10.98
CA THR A 43 1.43 -8.75 11.04
C THR A 43 1.14 -7.26 11.20
N LYS A 44 1.81 -6.60 12.14
CA LYS A 44 1.80 -5.13 12.29
C LYS A 44 3.24 -4.61 12.22
N TRP A 45 3.46 -3.68 11.29
CA TRP A 45 4.76 -3.07 11.02
C TRP A 45 4.91 -1.73 11.72
N ALA A 46 6.15 -1.32 11.99
CA ALA A 46 6.49 -0.03 12.61
C ALA A 46 5.66 0.25 13.88
N VAL A 47 5.55 -0.76 14.75
CA VAL A 47 4.68 -0.73 15.93
C VAL A 47 5.14 0.34 16.91
N ARG A 48 4.23 1.25 17.25
CA ARG A 48 4.37 2.23 18.35
C ARG A 48 3.86 1.65 19.67
N ILE A 49 4.07 2.39 20.75
CA ILE A 49 3.58 2.00 22.09
C ILE A 49 2.05 1.81 22.10
N ASP A 50 1.30 2.75 21.55
CA ASP A 50 -0.17 2.65 21.50
C ASP A 50 -0.65 1.55 20.55
N ASP A 51 0.12 1.27 19.50
CA ASP A 51 -0.16 0.20 18.55
C ASP A 51 -0.09 -1.19 19.17
N LEU A 52 0.85 -1.39 20.12
CA LEU A 52 1.03 -2.65 20.84
C LEU A 52 -0.22 -2.98 21.66
N ARG A 53 -0.68 -2.03 22.48
CA ARG A 53 -1.88 -2.22 23.32
C ARG A 53 -3.13 -2.43 22.46
N GLN A 54 -3.32 -1.59 21.43
CA GLN A 54 -4.47 -1.70 20.55
C GLN A 54 -4.50 -3.02 19.77
N ALA A 55 -3.36 -3.50 19.28
CA ALA A 55 -3.29 -4.75 18.54
C ALA A 55 -3.65 -5.97 19.40
N LEU A 56 -3.29 -5.97 20.69
CA LEU A 56 -3.70 -7.03 21.62
C LEU A 56 -5.22 -7.01 21.87
N LEU A 57 -5.82 -5.83 22.03
CA LEU A 57 -7.26 -5.66 22.19
C LEU A 57 -8.04 -6.09 20.93
N ASP A 58 -7.61 -5.64 19.76
CA ASP A 58 -8.34 -5.89 18.50
C ASP A 58 -8.26 -7.36 18.06
N LYS A 59 -7.12 -8.01 18.29
CA LYS A 59 -6.86 -9.35 17.75
C LYS A 59 -7.12 -10.46 18.77
N GLU A 60 -6.98 -10.19 20.07
CA GLU A 60 -6.99 -11.20 21.12
C GLU A 60 -6.13 -12.45 20.77
N PRO A 61 -4.83 -12.28 20.51
CA PRO A 61 -3.98 -13.35 20.01
C PRO A 61 -3.66 -14.40 21.08
N GLN A 62 -3.42 -15.65 20.64
CA GLN A 62 -2.87 -16.71 21.49
C GLN A 62 -1.33 -16.71 21.46
N ILE A 63 -0.72 -16.26 20.35
CA ILE A 63 0.73 -16.17 20.21
C ILE A 63 1.06 -14.72 19.87
N VAL A 64 1.95 -14.11 20.65
CA VAL A 64 2.47 -12.76 20.38
C VAL A 64 3.96 -12.89 20.10
N HIS A 65 4.38 -12.44 18.92
CA HIS A 65 5.78 -12.36 18.55
C HIS A 65 6.15 -10.91 18.39
N PHE A 66 7.20 -10.50 19.10
CA PHE A 66 7.80 -9.19 18.96
C PHE A 66 9.17 -9.33 18.31
N SER A 67 9.40 -8.65 17.19
CA SER A 67 10.71 -8.54 16.56
C SER A 67 11.15 -7.09 16.48
N GLY A 68 12.34 -6.80 16.99
CA GLY A 68 12.85 -5.43 17.04
C GLY A 68 14.07 -5.29 17.94
N HIS A 69 14.33 -4.05 18.35
CA HIS A 69 15.49 -3.72 19.17
C HIS A 69 15.20 -3.83 20.66
N GLY A 70 16.19 -4.31 21.42
CA GLY A 70 16.19 -4.29 22.88
C GLY A 70 17.53 -3.78 23.40
N MET A 71 17.51 -3.06 24.52
CA MET A 71 18.70 -2.40 25.06
C MET A 71 18.92 -2.71 26.53
N ARG A 72 20.20 -2.85 26.91
CA ARG A 72 20.67 -2.92 28.30
C ARG A 72 21.57 -1.71 28.57
N THR A 73 21.13 -0.73 29.34
CA THR A 73 22.04 0.36 29.77
C THR A 73 23.04 -0.23 30.77
N GLY A 74 24.27 -0.48 30.32
CA GLY A 74 25.32 -1.08 31.13
C GLY A 74 26.44 -1.82 30.38
N GLY A 75 26.56 -1.65 29.06
CA GLY A 75 27.66 -2.20 28.27
C GLY A 75 28.05 -1.23 27.16
N VAL A 76 29.31 -0.81 27.19
CA VAL A 76 29.99 0.17 26.33
C VAL A 76 29.62 0.05 24.84
N GLY A 77 29.19 1.17 24.26
CA GLY A 77 28.94 1.36 22.83
C GLY A 77 28.40 2.75 22.51
N LEU A 78 28.85 3.79 23.23
CA LEU A 78 28.62 5.17 22.84
C LEU A 78 29.71 5.54 21.85
N ASP A 79 29.38 5.49 20.55
CA ASP A 79 30.17 6.19 19.56
C ASP A 79 30.08 7.69 19.83
N ASN A 80 31.25 8.27 20.05
CA ASN A 80 31.43 9.68 20.38
C ASN A 80 31.06 10.56 19.18
N ASN A 81 29.80 10.98 19.08
CA ASN A 81 29.52 12.25 18.42
C ASN A 81 28.36 12.98 19.11
N ARG A 82 28.61 14.26 19.37
CA ARG A 82 27.86 15.14 20.25
C ARG A 82 26.41 15.29 19.78
N ASP A 83 25.47 14.93 20.65
CA ASP A 83 24.22 15.64 20.98
C ASP A 83 23.25 14.69 21.71
N THR A 84 23.57 14.36 22.97
CA THR A 84 22.63 13.69 23.87
C THR A 84 22.11 14.69 24.89
N LEU A 85 20.79 14.85 24.88
CA LEU A 85 19.98 15.56 25.88
C LEU A 85 20.46 15.27 27.31
N PRO A 86 20.46 16.27 28.23
CA PRO A 86 20.84 16.01 29.60
C PRO A 86 19.76 15.15 30.27
N LEU A 87 20.09 13.88 30.54
CA LEU A 87 19.38 13.01 31.48
C LEU A 87 19.51 13.60 32.89
N ARG A 88 18.73 14.65 33.17
CA ARG A 88 18.55 15.23 34.50
C ARG A 88 17.10 15.07 34.95
N GLU A 89 16.62 13.82 34.98
CA GLU A 89 15.49 13.43 35.86
C GLU A 89 15.28 11.91 36.02
N ALA A 90 16.31 11.07 35.81
CA ALA A 90 16.21 9.62 36.00
C ALA A 90 16.99 9.10 37.23
N VAL A 91 17.04 9.88 38.31
CA VAL A 91 17.66 9.46 39.58
C VAL A 91 16.58 9.33 40.66
N ARG A 92 15.68 8.37 40.49
CA ARG A 92 14.90 7.72 41.58
C ARG A 92 14.38 6.37 41.11
N LEU A 93 15.23 5.34 41.12
CA LEU A 93 14.94 3.91 41.31
C LEU A 93 16.21 3.15 40.89
N ASN A 94 16.73 2.29 41.76
CA ASN A 94 17.98 1.51 41.59
C ASN A 94 17.83 0.39 40.54
N SER A 95 17.36 0.69 39.34
CA SER A 95 17.21 -0.29 38.26
C SER A 95 17.60 0.38 36.94
N GLN A 96 18.71 -0.07 36.36
CA GLN A 96 19.17 0.35 35.03
C GLN A 96 18.03 0.12 34.01
N PRO A 97 17.65 1.11 33.19
CA PRO A 97 16.55 0.95 32.25
C PRO A 97 16.90 -0.08 31.15
N SER A 98 16.33 -1.28 31.28
CA SER A 98 16.27 -2.29 30.22
C SER A 98 14.85 -2.34 29.65
N GLY A 99 14.75 -2.42 28.32
CA GLY A 99 13.46 -2.32 27.66
C GLY A 99 13.50 -2.68 26.18
N ILE A 100 12.30 -2.80 25.62
CA ILE A 100 12.08 -2.96 24.18
C ILE A 100 11.97 -1.55 23.58
N ALA A 101 12.70 -1.29 22.49
CA ALA A 101 12.67 0.02 21.83
C ALA A 101 11.51 0.09 20.82
N LEU A 102 10.61 1.05 21.03
CA LEU A 102 9.51 1.39 20.14
C LEU A 102 9.58 2.86 19.74
N GLU A 103 8.70 3.30 18.84
CA GLU A 103 8.49 4.73 18.57
C GLU A 103 7.34 5.29 19.41
N ASP A 104 7.48 6.54 19.84
CA ASP A 104 6.37 7.37 20.32
C ASP A 104 5.59 7.99 19.15
N ASP A 105 4.53 8.75 19.46
CA ASP A 105 3.69 9.36 18.43
C ASP A 105 4.43 10.39 17.55
N PHE A 106 5.52 10.94 18.08
CA PHE A 106 6.39 11.90 17.42
C PHE A 106 7.52 11.24 16.60
N GLY A 107 7.60 9.91 16.60
CA GLY A 107 8.62 9.13 15.89
C GLY A 107 9.99 9.11 16.57
N ARG A 108 10.05 9.43 17.88
CA ARG A 108 11.26 9.30 18.69
C ARG A 108 11.34 7.89 19.27
N MET A 109 12.56 7.37 19.39
CA MET A 109 12.78 6.09 20.06
C MET A 109 12.49 6.24 21.56
N GLN A 110 11.61 5.37 22.07
CA GLN A 110 11.24 5.27 23.47
C GLN A 110 11.40 3.81 23.91
N LEU A 111 12.07 3.60 25.05
CA LEU A 111 12.17 2.28 25.68
C LEU A 111 10.93 2.02 26.52
N VAL A 112 10.24 0.91 26.24
CA VAL A 112 9.17 0.40 27.10
C VAL A 112 9.81 -0.39 28.23
N SER A 113 9.50 -0.02 29.48
CA SER A 113 10.07 -0.66 30.65
C SER A 113 9.55 -2.09 30.83
N THR A 114 10.29 -2.87 31.62
CA THR A 114 9.91 -4.25 31.95
C THR A 114 8.58 -4.30 32.70
N GLU A 115 8.35 -3.36 33.61
CA GLU A 115 7.13 -3.24 34.41
C GLU A 115 5.93 -2.98 33.51
N ALA A 116 6.03 -2.00 32.59
CA ALA A 116 4.94 -1.65 31.68
C ALA A 116 4.53 -2.82 30.76
N LEU A 117 5.51 -3.60 30.26
CA LEU A 117 5.21 -4.81 29.48
C LEU A 117 4.56 -5.89 30.34
N THR A 118 4.99 -6.05 31.59
CA THR A 118 4.44 -7.05 32.52
C THR A 118 2.98 -6.74 32.85
N ASP A 119 2.69 -5.49 33.23
CA ASP A 119 1.34 -5.00 33.51
C ASP A 119 0.44 -5.18 32.29
N LEU A 120 0.95 -4.90 31.08
CA LEU A 120 0.20 -5.09 29.85
C LEU A 120 -0.17 -6.57 29.64
N PHE A 121 0.80 -7.49 29.73
CA PHE A 121 0.52 -8.92 29.51
C PHE A 121 -0.29 -9.56 30.63
N GLU A 122 -0.26 -9.01 31.86
CA GLU A 122 -1.16 -9.42 32.93
C GLU A 122 -2.64 -9.25 32.54
N LEU A 123 -2.98 -8.16 31.83
CA LEU A 123 -4.34 -7.91 31.35
C LEU A 123 -4.82 -8.95 30.32
N PHE A 124 -3.91 -9.68 29.67
CA PHE A 124 -4.21 -10.67 28.63
C PHE A 124 -3.85 -12.10 29.02
N LYS A 125 -3.60 -12.38 30.31
CA LYS A 125 -3.17 -13.69 30.80
C LYS A 125 -4.08 -14.86 30.44
N ASP A 126 -5.38 -14.61 30.26
CA ASP A 126 -6.36 -15.66 29.91
C ASP A 126 -6.44 -15.93 28.39
N LYS A 127 -5.82 -15.07 27.57
CA LYS A 127 -5.91 -15.08 26.11
C LYS A 127 -4.59 -15.47 25.46
N VAL A 128 -3.49 -14.86 25.92
CA VAL A 128 -2.14 -15.08 25.39
C VAL A 128 -1.55 -16.33 26.01
N GLU A 129 -1.19 -17.28 25.18
CA GLU A 129 -0.57 -18.55 25.59
C GLU A 129 0.95 -18.49 25.48
N CYS A 130 1.47 -17.83 24.44
CA CYS A 130 2.89 -17.78 24.13
C CYS A 130 3.33 -16.35 23.74
N VAL A 131 4.44 -15.90 24.32
CA VAL A 131 5.11 -14.64 23.95
C VAL A 131 6.54 -14.93 23.51
N LEU A 132 6.90 -14.53 22.28
CA LEU A 132 8.27 -14.61 21.75
C LEU A 132 8.83 -13.20 21.60
N LEU A 133 9.79 -12.83 22.45
CA LEU A 133 10.50 -11.56 22.40
C LEU A 133 11.83 -11.72 21.65
N ASN A 134 11.76 -11.59 20.32
CA ASN A 134 12.93 -11.61 19.44
C ASN A 134 13.60 -10.23 19.37
N ALA A 135 14.16 -9.80 20.52
CA ALA A 135 14.87 -8.54 20.66
C ALA A 135 16.09 -8.73 21.57
N CYS A 136 17.17 -7.99 21.33
CA CYS A 136 18.41 -8.10 22.10
C CYS A 136 18.16 -7.90 23.61
N TYR A 137 18.75 -8.76 24.44
CA TYR A 137 18.64 -8.69 25.91
C TYR A 137 17.21 -8.77 26.49
N SER A 138 16.26 -9.37 25.77
CA SER A 138 14.86 -9.48 26.19
C SER A 138 14.56 -10.52 27.30
N GLU A 139 15.55 -11.26 27.80
CA GLU A 139 15.35 -12.27 28.87
C GLU A 139 14.77 -11.65 30.15
N THR A 140 15.15 -10.43 30.51
CA THR A 140 14.64 -9.74 31.71
C THR A 140 13.13 -9.53 31.61
N GLN A 141 12.66 -9.05 30.44
CA GLN A 141 11.25 -8.87 30.15
C GLN A 141 10.53 -10.21 30.06
N ALA A 142 11.16 -11.21 29.45
CA ALA A 142 10.60 -12.56 29.35
C ALA A 142 10.32 -13.18 30.73
N LYS A 143 11.24 -13.04 31.69
CA LYS A 143 11.05 -13.52 33.06
C LYS A 143 9.90 -12.81 33.78
N ALA A 144 9.74 -11.51 33.56
CA ALA A 144 8.69 -10.73 34.20
C ALA A 144 7.31 -11.09 33.62
N ILE A 145 7.18 -11.16 32.29
CA ILE A 145 5.95 -11.59 31.61
C ILE A 145 5.57 -13.04 31.98
N HIS A 146 6.55 -13.92 32.21
CA HIS A 146 6.30 -15.31 32.62
C HIS A 146 5.61 -15.45 33.99
N GLN A 147 5.55 -14.38 34.80
CA GLN A 147 4.73 -14.35 36.02
C GLN A 147 3.22 -14.42 35.71
N HIS A 148 2.82 -14.08 34.48
CA HIS A 148 1.42 -14.08 34.05
C HIS A 148 1.16 -14.99 32.85
N ILE A 149 2.14 -15.16 31.94
CA ILE A 149 2.01 -15.97 30.72
C ILE A 149 2.77 -17.29 30.86
N ASP A 150 2.12 -18.38 30.47
CA ASP A 150 2.62 -19.74 30.66
C ASP A 150 3.89 -20.05 29.86
N CYS A 151 4.05 -19.45 28.68
CA CYS A 151 5.13 -19.74 27.74
C CYS A 151 5.73 -18.43 27.23
N VAL A 152 6.98 -18.14 27.60
CA VAL A 152 7.68 -16.91 27.18
C VAL A 152 9.09 -17.22 26.74
N ILE A 153 9.49 -16.70 25.58
CA ILE A 153 10.84 -16.85 25.02
C ILE A 153 11.47 -15.46 24.94
N GLY A 154 12.69 -15.32 25.47
CA GLY A 154 13.47 -14.09 25.36
C GLY A 154 14.94 -14.37 25.05
N MET A 155 15.68 -13.35 24.62
CA MET A 155 17.08 -13.43 24.23
C MET A 155 17.96 -13.00 25.39
N THR A 156 18.95 -13.82 25.73
CA THR A 156 19.87 -13.56 26.85
C THR A 156 20.86 -12.43 26.56
N GLN A 157 21.21 -12.23 25.29
CA GLN A 157 22.20 -11.25 24.84
C GLN A 157 21.82 -10.64 23.49
N SER A 158 22.73 -9.86 22.90
CA SER A 158 22.59 -9.36 21.53
C SER A 158 22.55 -10.54 20.55
N ILE A 159 21.56 -10.57 19.67
CA ILE A 159 21.36 -11.62 18.67
C ILE A 159 21.58 -11.03 17.26
N PRO A 160 22.43 -11.64 16.42
CA PRO A 160 22.56 -11.23 15.03
C PRO A 160 21.24 -11.40 14.28
N ASP A 161 20.92 -10.44 13.42
CA ASP A 161 19.67 -10.37 12.64
C ASP A 161 19.36 -11.68 11.88
N ARG A 162 20.34 -12.29 11.21
CA ARG A 162 20.16 -13.59 10.54
C ARG A 162 19.87 -14.75 11.50
N THR A 163 20.46 -14.73 12.68
CA THR A 163 20.22 -15.76 13.71
C THR A 163 18.81 -15.64 14.28
N ALA A 164 18.34 -14.41 14.49
CA ALA A 164 16.97 -14.11 14.89
C ALA A 164 15.95 -14.63 13.86
N ILE A 165 16.18 -14.38 12.56
CA ILE A 165 15.34 -14.91 11.47
C ILE A 165 15.33 -16.45 11.45
N ASN A 166 16.50 -17.07 11.54
CA ASN A 166 16.62 -18.53 11.51
C ASN A 166 15.88 -19.20 12.66
N PHE A 167 15.97 -18.62 13.87
CA PHE A 167 15.24 -19.11 15.04
C PHE A 167 13.73 -19.05 14.81
N SER A 168 13.22 -17.86 14.46
CA SER A 168 11.78 -17.64 14.27
C SER A 168 11.20 -18.50 13.16
N THR A 169 11.93 -18.66 12.06
CA THR A 169 11.52 -19.50 10.93
C THR A 169 11.30 -20.94 11.38
N ALA A 170 12.28 -21.55 12.05
CA ALA A 170 12.17 -22.93 12.51
C ALA A 170 11.17 -23.11 13.66
N PHE A 171 11.08 -22.12 14.56
CA PHE A 171 10.05 -22.08 15.60
C PHE A 171 8.65 -22.16 14.99
N TYR A 172 8.34 -21.28 14.03
CA TYR A 172 7.02 -21.25 13.40
C TYR A 172 6.77 -22.43 12.46
N GLN A 173 7.79 -22.97 11.78
CA GLN A 173 7.65 -24.24 11.05
C GLN A 173 7.14 -25.36 11.96
N ALA A 174 7.66 -25.47 13.19
CA ALA A 174 7.20 -26.47 14.15
C ALA A 174 5.79 -26.19 14.66
N ILE A 175 5.46 -24.92 14.97
CA ILE A 175 4.09 -24.52 15.38
C ILE A 175 3.09 -24.87 14.27
N PHE A 176 3.38 -24.50 13.03
CA PHE A 176 2.52 -24.80 11.89
C PHE A 176 2.51 -26.28 11.53
N ALA A 177 3.48 -27.08 11.99
CA ALA A 177 3.44 -28.55 11.92
C ALA A 177 2.66 -29.19 13.09
N GLY A 178 2.01 -28.38 13.94
CA GLY A 178 1.20 -28.83 15.07
C GLY A 178 2.02 -29.33 16.26
N ARG A 179 3.28 -28.93 16.39
CA ARG A 179 4.12 -29.22 17.57
C ARG A 179 3.77 -28.28 18.73
N ASN A 180 4.08 -28.69 19.96
CA ASN A 180 3.91 -27.85 21.14
C ASN A 180 5.00 -26.75 21.20
N TYR A 181 4.84 -25.77 22.11
CA TYR A 181 5.77 -24.64 22.21
C TYR A 181 7.19 -25.05 22.61
N GLU A 182 7.34 -26.07 23.45
CA GLU A 182 8.65 -26.59 23.86
C GLU A 182 9.40 -27.24 22.69
N ASP A 183 8.71 -28.06 21.90
CA ASP A 183 9.26 -28.65 20.69
C ASP A 183 9.59 -27.55 19.68
N ALA A 184 8.70 -26.57 19.48
CA ALA A 184 8.96 -25.45 18.59
C ALA A 184 10.21 -24.64 19.00
N PHE A 185 10.40 -24.41 20.30
CA PHE A 185 11.62 -23.82 20.83
C PHE A 185 12.86 -24.67 20.50
N LYS A 186 12.79 -26.00 20.68
CA LYS A 186 13.89 -26.92 20.33
C LYS A 186 14.22 -26.89 18.84
N PHE A 187 13.21 -26.82 17.96
CA PHE A 187 13.41 -26.66 16.51
C PHE A 187 14.10 -25.33 16.18
N GLY A 188 13.65 -24.23 16.78
CA GLY A 188 14.29 -22.93 16.65
C GLY A 188 15.76 -22.95 17.05
N SER A 189 16.06 -23.45 18.25
CA SER A 189 17.42 -23.55 18.78
C SER A 189 18.31 -24.47 17.93
N ASN A 190 17.79 -25.63 17.50
CA ASN A 190 18.53 -26.54 16.63
C ASN A 190 18.88 -25.88 15.29
N ASN A 191 18.01 -25.04 14.73
CA ASN A 191 18.29 -24.33 13.49
C ASN A 191 19.38 -23.26 13.65
N ILE A 192 19.51 -22.66 14.84
CA ILE A 192 20.67 -21.80 15.17
C ILE A 192 21.96 -22.64 15.18
N ASP A 193 21.94 -23.79 15.86
CA ASP A 193 23.11 -24.66 16.00
C ASP A 193 23.61 -25.19 14.64
N LEU A 194 22.70 -25.58 13.75
CA LEU A 194 23.01 -26.05 12.40
C LEU A 194 23.72 -25.00 11.53
N HIS A 195 23.55 -23.71 11.86
CA HIS A 195 24.16 -22.59 11.14
C HIS A 195 25.39 -22.00 11.84
N ASN A 196 26.03 -22.76 12.76
CA ASN A 196 27.29 -22.47 13.44
C ASN A 196 27.28 -21.16 14.27
N SER A 197 26.54 -21.13 15.38
CA SER A 197 26.77 -20.12 16.43
C SER A 197 26.39 -20.61 17.82
N SER A 198 27.36 -21.15 18.56
CA SER A 198 27.19 -21.67 19.93
C SER A 198 27.14 -20.59 21.01
N GLU A 199 26.95 -19.32 20.66
CA GLU A 199 26.95 -18.18 21.61
C GLU A 199 25.57 -17.53 21.79
N PHE A 200 24.59 -17.73 20.90
CA PHE A 200 23.31 -17.01 20.96
C PHE A 200 22.18 -17.92 21.45
N TYR A 201 21.74 -17.75 22.70
CA TYR A 201 20.71 -18.61 23.28
C TYR A 201 19.41 -17.83 23.53
N PRO A 202 18.35 -18.11 22.75
CA PRO A 202 16.99 -17.85 23.21
C PRO A 202 16.75 -18.71 24.47
N LYS A 203 16.04 -18.17 25.44
CA LYS A 203 15.72 -18.86 26.68
C LYS A 203 14.23 -19.05 26.80
N PHE A 204 13.84 -20.29 27.06
CA PHE A 204 12.47 -20.69 27.22
C PHE A 204 12.06 -20.68 28.68
N HIS A 205 11.00 -19.94 29.00
CA HIS A 205 10.36 -19.90 30.31
C HIS A 205 8.97 -20.54 30.18
N ASN A 206 8.77 -21.67 30.85
CA ASN A 206 7.52 -22.42 30.78
C ASN A 206 7.05 -22.93 32.16
N ARG A 207 5.72 -23.03 32.35
CA ARG A 207 5.11 -23.71 33.50
C ARG A 207 4.78 -25.16 33.14
N PRO A 208 4.98 -26.14 34.03
CA PRO A 208 4.49 -27.50 33.79
C PRO A 208 2.95 -27.46 33.63
N ASN A 209 2.41 -28.11 32.58
CA ASN A 209 0.98 -28.19 32.22
C ASN A 209 0.33 -27.01 31.46
N TYR A 210 1.11 -26.19 30.73
CA TYR A 210 0.54 -25.20 29.81
C TYR A 210 -0.33 -25.87 28.71
N LYS A 211 -1.38 -25.17 28.24
CA LYS A 211 -2.31 -25.68 27.19
C LYS A 211 -1.50 -26.19 25.97
N THR A 212 -1.45 -27.50 25.80
CA THR A 212 -0.71 -28.13 24.70
C THR A 212 -1.39 -27.82 23.37
N LEU A 213 -0.61 -27.58 22.31
CA LEU A 213 -1.08 -27.60 20.92
C LEU A 213 -1.46 -29.04 20.55
N SER A 214 -2.65 -29.51 20.97
CA SER A 214 -3.15 -30.84 20.64
C SER A 214 -4.03 -30.79 19.39
N PHE A 215 -3.44 -31.11 18.23
CA PHE A 215 -4.15 -31.27 16.95
C PHE A 215 -4.30 -32.74 16.51
N HIS A 216 -3.94 -33.71 17.35
CA HIS A 216 -4.13 -35.13 17.08
C HIS A 216 -5.24 -35.71 17.94
N ASN A 217 -6.43 -35.82 17.34
CA ASN A 217 -7.39 -36.92 17.51
C ASN A 217 -8.65 -36.61 16.70
N GLN A 218 -8.66 -36.93 15.41
CA GLN A 218 -9.87 -37.25 14.62
C GLN A 218 -9.50 -37.51 13.15
N THR A 219 -9.05 -38.73 12.84
CA THR A 219 -9.28 -39.35 11.51
C THR A 219 -9.23 -40.86 11.68
N ASN A 220 -10.32 -41.44 12.16
CA ASN A 220 -10.74 -42.79 11.82
C ASN A 220 -12.24 -42.70 11.54
N ASN A 221 -12.60 -42.49 10.28
CA ASN A 221 -13.81 -43.05 9.70
C ASN A 221 -13.69 -43.04 8.17
N GLN A 222 -13.88 -44.24 7.60
CA GLN A 222 -13.87 -44.56 6.18
C GLN A 222 -15.01 -43.85 5.44
N PRO A 223 -14.89 -43.61 4.12
CA PRO A 223 -15.95 -43.03 3.31
C PRO A 223 -16.96 -44.11 2.90
N SER A 224 -18.23 -43.92 3.26
CA SER A 224 -19.35 -44.66 2.66
C SER A 224 -19.93 -43.86 1.50
N ASN A 225 -19.83 -44.45 0.30
CA ASN A 225 -20.53 -44.04 -0.91
C ASN A 225 -22.05 -44.09 -0.69
N LEU A 226 -22.75 -43.00 -1.03
CA LEU A 226 -24.13 -43.05 -1.47
C LEU A 226 -24.29 -42.08 -2.64
N LEU A 227 -24.66 -42.65 -3.78
CA LEU A 227 -25.19 -41.94 -4.94
C LEU A 227 -26.50 -41.25 -4.56
N ASP A 228 -26.71 -40.03 -5.04
CA ASP A 228 -28.03 -39.62 -5.55
C ASP A 228 -27.92 -38.43 -6.53
N GLN A 229 -28.86 -38.45 -7.47
CA GLN A 229 -28.96 -37.71 -8.73
C GLN A 229 -29.40 -36.22 -8.58
N PRO A 230 -29.32 -35.40 -9.65
CA PRO A 230 -29.40 -33.95 -9.55
C PRO A 230 -30.84 -33.43 -9.61
N THR A 231 -31.15 -32.46 -8.76
CA THR A 231 -32.30 -31.57 -8.92
C THR A 231 -31.84 -30.11 -8.99
N SER A 232 -32.64 -29.35 -9.73
CA SER A 232 -32.38 -28.06 -10.37
C SER A 232 -32.31 -26.83 -9.45
N ASN A 233 -31.44 -25.88 -9.85
CA ASN A 233 -31.49 -24.43 -9.72
C ASN A 233 -31.79 -23.79 -8.34
N THR A 234 -30.75 -23.24 -7.70
CA THR A 234 -30.67 -21.83 -7.22
C THR A 234 -29.21 -21.52 -6.84
N ALA A 235 -28.76 -20.30 -7.14
CA ALA A 235 -27.46 -19.66 -6.82
C ALA A 235 -26.29 -20.58 -6.38
N THR A 236 -25.32 -20.80 -7.28
CA THR A 236 -24.09 -21.52 -6.96
C THR A 236 -23.40 -20.89 -5.75
N PRO A 237 -23.21 -21.61 -4.63
CA PRO A 237 -22.39 -21.12 -3.53
C PRO A 237 -20.98 -20.90 -4.07
N ALA A 238 -20.43 -19.71 -3.81
CA ALA A 238 -19.09 -19.34 -4.25
C ALA A 238 -18.11 -20.44 -3.88
N THR A 239 -17.36 -20.94 -4.87
CA THR A 239 -16.43 -22.04 -4.64
C THR A 239 -15.37 -21.60 -3.62
N GLN A 240 -14.78 -22.53 -2.88
CA GLN A 240 -13.72 -22.21 -1.91
C GLN A 240 -12.56 -21.41 -2.55
N GLU A 241 -12.33 -21.63 -3.85
CA GLU A 241 -11.38 -20.86 -4.66
C GLU A 241 -11.85 -19.41 -4.92
N ASP A 242 -13.15 -19.17 -5.12
CA ASP A 242 -13.71 -17.82 -5.24
C ASP A 242 -13.49 -17.01 -3.96
N TYR A 243 -13.78 -17.59 -2.79
CA TYR A 243 -13.54 -16.92 -1.50
C TYR A 243 -12.06 -16.58 -1.30
N LYS A 244 -11.16 -17.48 -1.69
CA LYS A 244 -9.72 -17.24 -1.63
C LYS A 244 -9.32 -16.07 -2.53
N GLN A 245 -9.80 -16.04 -3.77
CA GLN A 245 -9.48 -14.97 -4.72
C GLN A 245 -10.04 -13.62 -4.27
N ARG A 246 -11.25 -13.59 -3.70
CA ARG A 246 -11.87 -12.39 -3.11
C ARG A 246 -11.02 -11.84 -1.96
N LYS A 247 -10.58 -12.71 -1.05
CA LYS A 247 -9.69 -12.34 0.07
C LYS A 247 -8.33 -11.82 -0.42
N VAL A 248 -7.75 -12.42 -1.46
CA VAL A 248 -6.50 -11.94 -2.06
C VAL A 248 -6.64 -10.52 -2.62
N LEU A 249 -7.72 -10.24 -3.36
CA LEU A 249 -7.97 -8.88 -3.86
C LEU A 249 -8.16 -7.90 -2.70
N LEU A 250 -8.94 -8.27 -1.68
CA LEU A 250 -9.17 -7.43 -0.51
C LEU A 250 -7.88 -7.07 0.22
N ASN A 251 -6.99 -8.06 0.43
CA ASN A 251 -5.67 -7.85 1.01
C ASN A 251 -4.79 -6.94 0.15
N LYS A 252 -4.84 -7.08 -1.18
CA LYS A 252 -4.09 -6.19 -2.10
C LYS A 252 -4.58 -4.74 -1.99
N VAL A 253 -5.90 -4.52 -1.94
CA VAL A 253 -6.49 -3.19 -1.75
C VAL A 253 -6.06 -2.61 -0.40
N LYS A 254 -6.14 -3.40 0.68
CA LYS A 254 -5.72 -3.00 2.03
C LYS A 254 -4.24 -2.61 2.09
N ASN A 255 -3.35 -3.48 1.63
CA ASN A 255 -1.90 -3.26 1.73
C ASN A 255 -1.45 -2.07 0.87
N TYR A 256 -2.03 -1.91 -0.32
CA TYR A 256 -1.66 -0.82 -1.22
C TYR A 256 -2.27 0.52 -0.78
N TRP A 257 -3.60 0.60 -0.63
CA TRP A 257 -4.28 1.87 -0.39
C TRP A 257 -4.39 2.25 1.08
N ILE A 258 -4.54 1.30 1.99
CA ILE A 258 -4.68 1.60 3.42
C ILE A 258 -3.30 1.71 4.06
N GLU A 259 -2.54 0.62 4.09
CA GLU A 259 -1.22 0.58 4.72
C GLU A 259 -0.17 1.36 3.90
N GLY A 260 -0.30 1.35 2.57
CA GLY A 260 0.64 1.98 1.66
C GLY A 260 0.39 3.48 1.41
N VAL A 261 -0.86 3.93 1.44
CA VAL A 261 -1.23 5.32 1.11
C VAL A 261 -1.87 6.03 2.30
N LEU A 262 -3.01 5.55 2.82
CA LEU A 262 -3.75 6.22 3.89
C LEU A 262 -2.89 6.38 5.15
N GLU A 263 -2.37 5.30 5.71
CA GLU A 263 -1.65 5.31 6.99
C GLU A 263 -0.28 6.01 6.90
N LYS A 264 0.29 6.11 5.70
CA LYS A 264 1.50 6.87 5.42
C LYS A 264 1.22 8.33 5.03
N SER A 265 -0.05 8.70 4.84
CA SER A 265 -0.44 10.05 4.46
C SER A 265 -0.19 11.03 5.60
N LEU A 266 0.04 12.29 5.24
CA LEU A 266 0.15 13.38 6.22
C LEU A 266 -1.14 13.55 7.03
N HIS A 267 -2.29 13.10 6.51
CA HIS A 267 -3.60 13.21 7.13
C HIS A 267 -3.81 12.23 8.30
N THR A 268 -3.23 11.04 8.30
CA THR A 268 -3.37 10.11 9.46
C THR A 268 -2.67 10.66 10.71
N ARG A 269 -1.69 11.55 10.53
CA ARG A 269 -1.01 12.24 11.64
C ARG A 269 -1.82 13.43 12.18
N VAL A 270 -2.92 13.79 11.51
CA VAL A 270 -3.67 15.05 11.66
C VAL A 270 -5.15 14.76 11.45
N MET A 271 -5.80 14.11 12.42
CA MET A 271 -7.25 13.89 12.36
C MET A 271 -8.01 15.18 12.70
N ILE A 272 -8.41 15.90 11.66
CA ILE A 272 -9.36 17.02 11.73
C ILE A 272 -10.71 16.53 11.22
N GLU A 273 -11.76 16.75 12.00
CA GLU A 273 -13.12 16.44 11.60
C GLU A 273 -13.57 17.42 10.49
N LEU A 274 -13.92 16.89 9.32
CA LEU A 274 -14.28 17.70 8.16
C LEU A 274 -15.79 17.98 8.13
N GLY A 275 -16.18 19.22 7.90
CA GLY A 275 -17.58 19.58 7.64
C GLY A 275 -18.06 19.00 6.31
N MET A 276 -19.32 18.56 6.25
CA MET A 276 -19.94 18.03 5.04
C MET A 276 -21.30 18.70 4.77
N GLU A 277 -21.60 18.87 3.49
CA GLU A 277 -22.86 19.44 3.01
C GLU A 277 -23.47 18.51 1.97
N GLU A 278 -24.76 18.20 2.07
CA GLU A 278 -25.48 17.44 1.07
C GLU A 278 -25.85 18.33 -0.13
N ARG A 279 -25.61 17.83 -1.34
CA ARG A 279 -25.71 18.56 -2.61
C ARG A 279 -26.65 17.85 -3.58
N LEU A 280 -27.95 18.01 -3.39
CA LEU A 280 -28.95 17.42 -4.29
C LEU A 280 -28.88 17.99 -5.71
N ASP A 281 -28.34 19.21 -5.87
CA ASP A 281 -28.12 19.89 -7.15
C ASP A 281 -26.98 19.27 -8.01
N ALA A 282 -26.12 18.43 -7.41
CA ALA A 282 -24.93 17.90 -8.08
C ALA A 282 -25.14 16.57 -8.79
N VAL A 283 -26.29 15.91 -8.63
CA VAL A 283 -26.57 14.59 -9.20
C VAL A 283 -27.92 14.58 -9.90
N GLU A 284 -28.00 13.84 -10.99
CA GLU A 284 -29.26 13.68 -11.73
C GLU A 284 -30.07 12.54 -11.10
N HIS A 285 -31.29 12.83 -10.63
CA HIS A 285 -32.16 11.86 -9.98
C HIS A 285 -33.05 11.13 -11.00
N LEU A 286 -33.18 9.81 -10.84
CA LEU A 286 -34.10 9.01 -11.65
C LEU A 286 -35.55 9.34 -11.30
N GLY A 287 -36.20 10.16 -12.14
CA GLY A 287 -37.67 10.29 -12.18
C GLY A 287 -38.30 11.33 -11.27
N ILE A 288 -37.56 12.34 -10.79
CA ILE A 288 -38.13 13.48 -10.06
C ILE A 288 -37.79 14.77 -10.83
N GLU A 289 -38.81 15.39 -11.44
CA GLU A 289 -38.71 16.73 -12.01
C GLU A 289 -38.52 17.76 -10.89
N GLU A 290 -37.49 18.60 -11.02
CA GLU A 290 -37.24 19.84 -10.28
C GLU A 290 -37.33 19.75 -8.74
N LEU A 291 -36.34 19.10 -8.11
CA LEU A 291 -35.98 19.48 -6.73
C LEU A 291 -35.30 20.86 -6.78
N GLU A 292 -35.81 21.84 -6.03
CA GLU A 292 -35.08 23.09 -5.82
C GLU A 292 -33.64 22.76 -5.36
N PRO A 293 -32.62 23.54 -5.80
CA PRO A 293 -31.23 23.33 -5.40
C PRO A 293 -31.08 23.57 -3.90
N SER A 294 -31.42 22.58 -3.10
CA SER A 294 -31.34 22.63 -1.65
C SER A 294 -29.95 22.17 -1.23
N ARG A 295 -29.27 23.07 -0.55
CA ARG A 295 -27.98 22.85 0.10
C ARG A 295 -28.23 22.70 1.58
N GLN A 296 -27.98 21.51 2.11
CA GLN A 296 -28.22 21.25 3.52
C GLN A 296 -26.90 20.91 4.20
N ALA A 297 -26.51 21.74 5.16
CA ALA A 297 -25.39 21.44 6.03
C ALA A 297 -25.76 20.21 6.86
N LEU A 298 -24.91 19.18 6.82
CA LEU A 298 -25.13 17.98 7.62
C LEU A 298 -24.74 18.25 9.09
N PRO A 299 -25.33 17.52 10.05
CA PRO A 299 -24.98 17.67 11.46
C PRO A 299 -23.46 17.51 11.69
N LYS A 300 -22.89 18.34 12.57
CA LYS A 300 -21.48 18.21 12.99
C LYS A 300 -21.24 16.80 13.55
N GLY A 301 -20.16 16.14 13.16
CA GLY A 301 -19.88 14.74 13.52
C GLY A 301 -20.30 13.69 12.49
N THR A 302 -21.09 14.05 11.47
CA THR A 302 -21.57 13.07 10.49
C THR A 302 -20.42 12.64 9.56
N GLY A 303 -19.99 11.38 9.67
CA GLY A 303 -18.96 10.82 8.82
C GLY A 303 -19.50 10.36 7.47
N VAL A 304 -18.63 10.30 6.46
CA VAL A 304 -18.98 9.71 5.15
C VAL A 304 -19.45 8.26 5.28
N THR A 305 -18.92 7.54 6.27
CA THR A 305 -19.30 6.15 6.60
C THR A 305 -20.75 6.04 7.06
N ASP A 306 -21.24 7.03 7.80
CA ASP A 306 -22.60 7.05 8.32
C ASP A 306 -23.58 7.34 7.19
N ILE A 307 -23.27 8.33 6.35
CA ILE A 307 -24.04 8.69 5.16
C ILE A 307 -24.14 7.49 4.23
N PHE A 308 -23.00 6.87 3.92
CA PHE A 308 -22.97 5.70 3.04
C PHE A 308 -23.70 4.49 3.65
N SER A 309 -23.69 4.34 4.98
CA SER A 309 -24.43 3.25 5.64
C SER A 309 -25.95 3.45 5.63
N GLN A 310 -26.42 4.71 5.71
CA GLN A 310 -27.84 5.06 5.72
C GLN A 310 -28.54 4.91 4.35
N MET A 311 -27.78 4.81 3.25
CA MET A 311 -28.32 4.77 1.89
C MET A 311 -28.94 3.41 1.47
N GLY A 312 -28.85 2.35 2.27
CA GLY A 312 -29.41 1.04 1.94
C GLY A 312 -28.51 0.17 1.05
N GLU A 313 -29.05 -0.68 0.18
CA GLU A 313 -28.29 -1.49 -0.79
C GLU A 313 -28.32 -0.83 -2.19
N GLY A 314 -27.29 -1.04 -3.02
CA GLY A 314 -27.20 -0.43 -4.36
C GLY A 314 -26.77 1.04 -4.34
N ARG A 315 -26.00 1.40 -3.31
CA ARG A 315 -25.61 2.78 -2.96
C ARG A 315 -24.69 3.42 -3.98
N THR A 316 -25.03 4.64 -4.38
CA THR A 316 -24.21 5.42 -5.30
C THR A 316 -24.00 6.85 -4.80
N LEU A 317 -22.75 7.23 -4.52
CA LEU A 317 -22.38 8.47 -3.83
C LEU A 317 -21.36 9.30 -4.63
N LEU A 318 -21.62 10.60 -4.78
CA LEU A 318 -20.64 11.57 -5.29
C LEU A 318 -20.02 12.37 -4.13
N ILE A 319 -18.69 12.45 -4.09
CA ILE A 319 -17.94 13.25 -3.12
C ILE A 319 -17.26 14.41 -3.83
N LEU A 320 -17.75 15.62 -3.56
CA LEU A 320 -17.22 16.87 -4.06
C LEU A 320 -16.36 17.58 -3.00
N GLY A 321 -15.53 18.52 -3.45
CA GLY A 321 -14.79 19.39 -2.55
C GLY A 321 -13.66 20.14 -3.25
N GLU A 322 -13.13 21.16 -2.59
CA GLU A 322 -12.02 21.98 -3.10
C GLU A 322 -10.70 21.19 -3.22
N PRO A 323 -9.72 21.66 -4.01
CA PRO A 323 -8.39 21.07 -4.06
C PRO A 323 -7.77 20.96 -2.65
N GLY A 324 -7.29 19.77 -2.29
CA GLY A 324 -6.69 19.54 -0.96
C GLY A 324 -7.68 19.57 0.20
N SER A 325 -9.01 19.48 -0.05
CA SER A 325 -10.04 19.38 1.00
C SER A 325 -10.05 18.04 1.74
N GLY A 326 -9.38 17.01 1.21
CA GLY A 326 -9.35 15.67 1.80
C GLY A 326 -10.22 14.62 1.11
N LYS A 327 -10.75 14.86 -0.11
CA LYS A 327 -11.57 13.90 -0.87
C LYS A 327 -11.01 12.47 -0.91
N THR A 328 -9.76 12.31 -1.38
CA THR A 328 -9.09 11.00 -1.42
C THR A 328 -8.95 10.41 -0.02
N THR A 329 -8.63 11.21 1.00
CA THR A 329 -8.57 10.76 2.39
C THR A 329 -9.94 10.26 2.88
N THR A 330 -11.03 10.99 2.60
CA THR A 330 -12.40 10.60 2.94
C THR A 330 -12.81 9.31 2.22
N LEU A 331 -12.47 9.17 0.93
CA LEU A 331 -12.68 7.95 0.15
C LEU A 331 -11.93 6.75 0.76
N LEU A 332 -10.67 6.94 1.13
CA LEU A 332 -9.84 5.88 1.71
C LEU A 332 -10.25 5.52 3.14
N THR A 333 -10.69 6.47 3.95
CA THR A 333 -11.29 6.21 5.27
C THR A 333 -12.58 5.40 5.13
N LEU A 334 -13.44 5.74 4.17
CA LEU A 334 -14.60 4.91 3.82
C LEU A 334 -14.17 3.51 3.38
N THR A 335 -13.16 3.43 2.52
CA THR A 335 -12.59 2.16 2.04
C THR A 335 -12.11 1.28 3.20
N LYS A 336 -11.40 1.85 4.18
CA LYS A 336 -10.92 1.15 5.37
C LYS A 336 -12.10 0.52 6.14
N HIS A 337 -13.18 1.28 6.32
CA HIS A 337 -14.39 0.78 6.99
C HIS A 337 -15.09 -0.33 6.18
N LEU A 338 -15.20 -0.15 4.86
CA LEU A 338 -15.78 -1.16 3.95
C LEU A 338 -14.98 -2.46 3.96
N ILE A 339 -13.65 -2.38 3.96
CA ILE A 339 -12.76 -3.55 4.05
C ILE A 339 -13.02 -4.32 5.34
N ILE A 340 -13.07 -3.65 6.50
CA ILE A 340 -13.34 -4.30 7.79
C ILE A 340 -14.67 -5.05 7.74
N SER A 341 -15.72 -4.44 7.17
CA SER A 341 -17.03 -5.09 7.03
C SER A 341 -17.02 -6.26 6.05
N THR A 342 -16.19 -6.21 5.00
CA THR A 342 -16.06 -7.27 3.98
C THR A 342 -15.17 -8.42 4.47
N GLU A 343 -14.20 -8.16 5.35
CA GLU A 343 -13.40 -9.20 6.02
C GLU A 343 -14.27 -10.09 6.91
N GLN A 344 -15.33 -9.52 7.51
CA GLN A 344 -16.30 -10.25 8.32
C GLN A 344 -17.29 -11.06 7.47
N ASP A 345 -17.67 -10.54 6.30
CA ASP A 345 -18.60 -11.18 5.38
C ASP A 345 -18.16 -11.03 3.92
N LEU A 346 -17.48 -12.08 3.42
CA LEU A 346 -16.95 -12.13 2.06
C LEU A 346 -18.03 -12.30 0.98
N SER A 347 -19.30 -12.46 1.35
CA SER A 347 -20.41 -12.49 0.37
C SER A 347 -20.73 -11.10 -0.19
N ARG A 348 -20.40 -10.04 0.55
CA ARG A 348 -20.59 -8.63 0.16
C ARG A 348 -19.69 -8.22 -0.99
N GLN A 349 -20.07 -7.17 -1.72
CA GLN A 349 -19.24 -6.61 -2.80
C GLN A 349 -17.84 -6.23 -2.31
N ILE A 350 -16.83 -6.52 -3.13
CA ILE A 350 -15.43 -6.27 -2.78
C ILE A 350 -15.11 -4.79 -3.04
N PRO A 351 -14.73 -3.98 -2.03
CA PRO A 351 -14.33 -2.60 -2.26
C PRO A 351 -13.00 -2.54 -3.01
N VAL A 352 -12.99 -1.88 -4.17
CA VAL A 352 -11.78 -1.67 -4.98
C VAL A 352 -11.67 -0.22 -5.41
N VAL A 353 -10.49 0.36 -5.21
CA VAL A 353 -10.18 1.76 -5.55
C VAL A 353 -9.62 1.83 -6.96
N PHE A 354 -10.13 2.73 -7.79
CA PHE A 354 -9.63 2.96 -9.14
C PHE A 354 -9.39 4.44 -9.36
N ASN A 355 -8.28 4.80 -10.00
CA ASN A 355 -8.03 6.18 -10.40
C ASN A 355 -8.60 6.45 -11.80
N LEU A 356 -9.54 7.39 -11.91
CA LEU A 356 -10.24 7.70 -13.16
C LEU A 356 -9.34 8.30 -14.26
N SER A 357 -8.21 8.91 -13.90
CA SER A 357 -7.27 9.51 -14.86
C SER A 357 -6.79 8.50 -15.92
N SER A 358 -6.68 7.21 -15.55
CA SER A 358 -6.20 6.15 -16.45
C SER A 358 -7.21 5.78 -17.55
N TRP A 359 -8.52 6.01 -17.32
CA TRP A 359 -9.58 5.74 -18.30
C TRP A 359 -9.44 6.63 -19.54
N ALA A 360 -8.99 7.88 -19.32
CA ALA A 360 -8.92 8.91 -20.34
C ALA A 360 -8.15 8.46 -21.58
N ASN A 361 -7.17 7.56 -21.47
CA ASN A 361 -6.25 7.23 -22.56
C ASN A 361 -6.90 6.51 -23.75
N LYS A 362 -7.85 5.60 -23.50
CA LYS A 362 -8.38 4.68 -24.54
C LYS A 362 -9.86 4.86 -24.89
N GLN A 363 -10.63 5.64 -24.11
CA GLN A 363 -12.08 5.84 -24.30
C GLN A 363 -12.86 4.52 -24.47
N GLN A 364 -12.41 3.48 -23.79
CA GLN A 364 -13.04 2.16 -23.81
C GLN A 364 -14.25 2.12 -22.87
N LYS A 365 -15.09 1.09 -22.98
CA LYS A 365 -16.21 0.88 -22.05
C LYS A 365 -15.68 0.77 -20.61
N ILE A 366 -16.42 1.30 -19.63
CA ILE A 366 -16.02 1.25 -18.21
C ILE A 366 -15.75 -0.19 -17.76
N ALA A 367 -16.59 -1.15 -18.16
CA ALA A 367 -16.38 -2.57 -17.85
C ALA A 367 -15.02 -3.10 -18.37
N GLU A 368 -14.66 -2.78 -19.62
CA GLU A 368 -13.37 -3.20 -20.20
C GLU A 368 -12.19 -2.53 -19.52
N TRP A 369 -12.35 -1.25 -19.15
CA TRP A 369 -11.36 -0.51 -18.39
C TRP A 369 -11.16 -1.09 -16.99
N LEU A 370 -12.23 -1.39 -16.25
CA LEU A 370 -12.16 -2.02 -14.92
C LEU A 370 -11.40 -3.34 -14.98
N VAL A 371 -11.68 -4.20 -15.97
CA VAL A 371 -10.95 -5.47 -16.17
C VAL A 371 -9.47 -5.22 -16.45
N GLN A 372 -9.14 -4.18 -17.22
CA GLN A 372 -7.75 -3.79 -17.47
C GLN A 372 -7.07 -3.29 -16.18
N GLN A 373 -7.72 -2.46 -15.38
CA GLN A 373 -7.15 -1.94 -14.13
C GLN A 373 -6.97 -3.04 -13.08
N LEU A 374 -7.94 -3.94 -12.93
CA LEU A 374 -7.82 -5.13 -12.09
C LEU A 374 -6.61 -5.99 -12.49
N TYR A 375 -6.31 -6.06 -13.78
CA TYR A 375 -5.14 -6.76 -14.29
C TYR A 375 -3.83 -6.02 -14.00
N GLU A 376 -3.75 -4.74 -14.38
CA GLU A 376 -2.50 -3.96 -14.36
C GLU A 376 -2.09 -3.52 -12.96
N GLU A 377 -3.03 -3.13 -12.10
CA GLU A 377 -2.73 -2.63 -10.75
C GLU A 377 -2.83 -3.76 -9.71
N TYR A 378 -3.87 -4.59 -9.82
CA TYR A 378 -4.17 -5.61 -8.82
C TYR A 378 -3.72 -7.02 -9.20
N HIS A 379 -3.12 -7.22 -10.37
CA HIS A 379 -2.64 -8.53 -10.85
C HIS A 379 -3.74 -9.62 -10.78
N VAL A 380 -4.97 -9.24 -11.14
CA VAL A 380 -6.12 -10.15 -11.23
C VAL A 380 -6.24 -10.65 -12.68
N PRO A 381 -6.29 -11.97 -12.92
CA PRO A 381 -6.44 -12.49 -14.28
C PRO A 381 -7.69 -11.93 -14.98
N LYS A 382 -7.56 -11.52 -16.25
CA LYS A 382 -8.64 -10.87 -17.01
C LYS A 382 -9.96 -11.65 -17.05
N ALA A 383 -9.88 -12.98 -17.14
CA ALA A 383 -11.07 -13.84 -17.12
C ALA A 383 -11.85 -13.69 -15.80
N LYS A 384 -11.14 -13.57 -14.68
CA LYS A 384 -11.74 -13.38 -13.36
C LYS A 384 -12.25 -11.97 -13.16
N GLY A 385 -11.46 -10.96 -13.54
CA GLY A 385 -11.88 -9.57 -13.49
C GLY A 385 -13.16 -9.35 -14.29
N LYS A 386 -13.28 -9.97 -15.47
CA LYS A 386 -14.50 -9.93 -16.29
C LYS A 386 -15.70 -10.53 -15.57
N ALA A 387 -15.54 -11.72 -14.98
CA ALA A 387 -16.60 -12.35 -14.21
C ALA A 387 -17.03 -11.51 -12.99
N TRP A 388 -16.10 -10.83 -12.31
CA TRP A 388 -16.43 -9.96 -11.17
C TRP A 388 -17.21 -8.71 -11.56
N VAL A 389 -16.89 -8.11 -12.72
CA VAL A 389 -17.63 -6.97 -13.25
C VAL A 389 -19.01 -7.39 -13.75
N GLU A 390 -19.11 -8.49 -14.52
CA GLU A 390 -20.39 -8.97 -15.06
C GLU A 390 -21.37 -9.45 -13.99
N ASN A 391 -20.87 -10.03 -12.90
CA ASN A 391 -21.69 -10.50 -11.78
C ASN A 391 -21.85 -9.44 -10.66
N GLU A 392 -21.45 -8.18 -10.91
CA GLU A 392 -21.65 -7.05 -9.99
C GLU A 392 -21.11 -7.31 -8.58
N GLN A 393 -19.93 -7.96 -8.52
CA GLN A 393 -19.31 -8.40 -7.27
C GLN A 393 -18.37 -7.37 -6.64
N LEU A 394 -18.23 -6.20 -7.26
CA LEU A 394 -17.29 -5.16 -6.87
C LEU A 394 -18.04 -3.92 -6.40
N LEU A 395 -17.52 -3.27 -5.37
CA LEU A 395 -17.90 -1.93 -4.95
C LEU A 395 -16.83 -0.98 -5.47
N LEU A 396 -17.23 -0.06 -6.36
CA LEU A 396 -16.32 0.77 -7.13
C LEU A 396 -16.03 2.09 -6.41
N LEU A 397 -14.79 2.30 -5.99
CA LEU A 397 -14.32 3.55 -5.35
C LEU A 397 -13.48 4.32 -6.38
N LEU A 398 -14.11 5.21 -7.12
CA LEU A 398 -13.53 5.92 -8.27
C LEU A 398 -12.97 7.27 -7.82
N ASP A 399 -11.64 7.39 -7.73
CA ASP A 399 -10.97 8.62 -7.32
C ASP A 399 -10.57 9.47 -8.53
N GLY A 400 -10.81 10.79 -8.44
CA GLY A 400 -10.20 11.79 -9.32
C GLY A 400 -10.86 11.96 -10.68
N LEU A 401 -12.18 12.16 -10.75
CA LEU A 401 -12.85 12.54 -12.01
C LEU A 401 -12.27 13.85 -12.59
N ASP A 402 -11.82 14.78 -11.73
CA ASP A 402 -11.13 16.00 -12.14
C ASP A 402 -9.75 15.74 -12.77
N GLU A 403 -9.12 14.60 -12.48
CA GLU A 403 -7.82 14.20 -13.05
C GLU A 403 -7.94 13.65 -14.47
N VAL A 404 -9.16 13.36 -14.94
CA VAL A 404 -9.45 13.07 -16.35
C VAL A 404 -9.24 14.34 -17.17
N LYS A 405 -8.52 14.21 -18.30
CA LYS A 405 -8.31 15.30 -19.26
C LYS A 405 -9.62 16.02 -19.57
N ALA A 406 -9.59 17.34 -19.52
CA ALA A 406 -10.78 18.18 -19.66
C ALA A 406 -11.60 17.85 -20.93
N GLU A 407 -10.94 17.60 -22.07
CA GLU A 407 -11.65 17.27 -23.32
C GLU A 407 -12.37 15.91 -23.29
N ARG A 408 -12.01 15.04 -22.34
CA ARG A 408 -12.54 13.67 -22.22
C ARG A 408 -13.41 13.48 -20.97
N ARG A 409 -13.52 14.49 -20.10
CA ARG A 409 -14.23 14.41 -18.83
C ARG A 409 -15.73 14.21 -19.02
N GLU A 410 -16.35 14.90 -19.97
CA GLU A 410 -17.77 14.69 -20.32
C GLU A 410 -18.03 13.28 -20.85
N ALA A 411 -17.16 12.77 -21.73
CA ALA A 411 -17.27 11.40 -22.23
C ALA A 411 -17.12 10.36 -21.11
N CYS A 412 -16.29 10.64 -20.09
CA CYS A 412 -16.16 9.80 -18.91
C CYS A 412 -17.46 9.74 -18.10
N VAL A 413 -18.08 10.89 -17.82
CA VAL A 413 -19.37 10.97 -17.12
C VAL A 413 -20.46 10.22 -17.89
N GLN A 414 -20.54 10.39 -19.21
CA GLN A 414 -21.49 9.65 -20.05
C GLN A 414 -21.25 8.13 -19.99
N ALA A 415 -20.00 7.69 -20.02
CA ALA A 415 -19.65 6.28 -19.92
C ALA A 415 -19.96 5.69 -18.53
N LEU A 416 -19.78 6.47 -17.45
CA LEU A 416 -20.16 6.09 -16.09
C LEU A 416 -21.68 5.98 -15.96
N ASN A 417 -22.44 6.95 -16.45
CA ASN A 417 -23.91 6.88 -16.44
C ASN A 417 -24.43 5.69 -17.24
N GLN A 418 -23.79 5.38 -18.38
CA GLN A 418 -24.12 4.16 -19.13
C GLN A 418 -23.84 2.90 -18.32
N PHE A 419 -22.68 2.84 -17.65
CA PHE A 419 -22.33 1.70 -16.80
C PHE A 419 -23.30 1.53 -15.63
N ILE A 420 -23.72 2.63 -14.98
CA ILE A 420 -24.70 2.60 -13.88
C ILE A 420 -26.06 2.07 -14.36
N ARG A 421 -26.48 2.44 -15.57
CA ARG A 421 -27.72 1.90 -16.18
C ARG A 421 -27.62 0.41 -16.50
N ASP A 422 -26.46 -0.02 -16.99
CA ASP A 422 -26.23 -1.42 -17.36
C ASP A 422 -26.01 -2.33 -16.13
N HIS A 423 -25.53 -1.77 -15.01
CA HIS A 423 -25.12 -2.48 -13.80
C HIS A 423 -25.76 -1.90 -12.52
N GLY A 424 -27.09 -2.03 -12.40
CA GLY A 424 -27.89 -1.35 -11.39
C GLY A 424 -27.65 -1.78 -9.93
N LEU A 425 -27.03 -2.94 -9.64
CA LEU A 425 -26.72 -3.37 -8.27
C LEU A 425 -25.30 -2.98 -7.83
N THR A 426 -24.49 -2.44 -8.74
CA THR A 426 -23.09 -2.09 -8.42
C THR A 426 -23.04 -0.85 -7.53
N GLU A 427 -22.55 -1.00 -6.30
CA GLU A 427 -22.32 0.14 -5.42
C GLU A 427 -21.11 0.96 -5.92
N MET A 428 -21.22 2.30 -5.88
CA MET A 428 -20.22 3.20 -6.45
C MET A 428 -20.02 4.45 -5.60
N VAL A 429 -18.76 4.87 -5.46
CA VAL A 429 -18.40 6.18 -4.92
C VAL A 429 -17.51 6.88 -5.93
N VAL A 430 -17.80 8.12 -6.27
CA VAL A 430 -17.00 8.92 -7.22
C VAL A 430 -16.51 10.18 -6.52
N THR A 431 -15.24 10.57 -6.70
CA THR A 431 -14.71 11.84 -6.20
C THR A 431 -14.42 12.82 -7.34
N SER A 432 -14.67 14.11 -7.10
CA SER A 432 -14.31 15.18 -8.04
C SER A 432 -14.08 16.50 -7.33
N ARG A 433 -13.27 17.39 -7.93
CA ARG A 433 -13.30 18.81 -7.56
C ARG A 433 -14.64 19.43 -7.93
N ILE A 434 -15.14 20.30 -7.05
CA ILE A 434 -16.43 20.96 -7.25
C ILE A 434 -16.44 21.86 -8.48
N GLY A 435 -15.44 22.73 -8.66
CA GLY A 435 -15.37 23.64 -9.81
C GLY A 435 -15.21 22.92 -11.15
N ASP A 436 -14.47 21.82 -11.19
CA ASP A 436 -14.30 21.00 -12.39
C ASP A 436 -15.57 20.24 -12.78
N TYR A 437 -16.38 19.87 -11.79
CA TYR A 437 -17.61 19.12 -11.99
C TYR A 437 -18.78 20.02 -12.38
N THR A 438 -18.94 21.18 -11.72
CA THR A 438 -20.00 22.15 -12.07
C THR A 438 -19.81 22.78 -13.44
N ALA A 439 -18.59 22.73 -13.99
CA ALA A 439 -18.31 23.17 -15.36
C ALA A 439 -18.79 22.17 -16.44
N LEU A 440 -19.15 20.94 -16.06
CA LEU A 440 -19.64 19.92 -16.98
C LEU A 440 -21.11 20.16 -17.33
N ARG A 441 -21.48 19.81 -18.57
CA ARG A 441 -22.89 19.87 -19.01
C ARG A 441 -23.72 18.68 -18.56
N ALA A 442 -23.06 17.54 -18.31
CA ALA A 442 -23.70 16.30 -17.88
C ALA A 442 -23.35 16.04 -16.42
N SER A 443 -24.36 15.66 -15.64
CA SER A 443 -24.23 15.24 -14.24
C SER A 443 -24.23 13.71 -14.14
N LEU A 444 -23.61 13.18 -13.09
CA LEU A 444 -23.68 11.76 -12.78
C LEU A 444 -25.07 11.39 -12.23
N THR A 445 -25.61 10.27 -12.69
CA THR A 445 -26.89 9.72 -12.21
C THR A 445 -26.64 8.84 -10.97
N LEU A 446 -26.47 9.48 -9.81
CA LEU A 446 -26.17 8.83 -8.52
C LEU A 446 -27.25 9.18 -7.49
N GLN A 447 -27.38 8.36 -6.45
CA GLN A 447 -28.41 8.54 -5.40
C GLN A 447 -28.18 9.78 -4.54
N LYS A 448 -26.93 10.06 -4.15
CA LYS A 448 -26.58 11.21 -3.31
C LYS A 448 -25.29 11.87 -3.74
N ALA A 449 -25.14 13.15 -3.40
CA ALA A 449 -23.87 13.85 -3.44
C ALA A 449 -23.61 14.60 -2.14
N ILE A 450 -22.34 14.60 -1.73
CA ILE A 450 -21.84 15.34 -0.58
C ILE A 450 -20.69 16.24 -1.01
N CYS A 451 -20.55 17.40 -0.39
CA CYS A 451 -19.43 18.30 -0.58
C CYS A 451 -18.68 18.45 0.73
N ILE A 452 -17.38 18.18 0.70
CA ILE A 452 -16.46 18.44 1.81
C ILE A 452 -16.22 19.94 1.88
N GLN A 453 -16.52 20.54 3.04
CA GLN A 453 -16.33 21.95 3.29
C GLN A 453 -14.88 22.27 3.67
N SER A 454 -14.47 23.51 3.40
CA SER A 454 -13.22 24.07 3.89
C SER A 454 -13.19 24.12 5.42
N LEU A 455 -11.99 24.05 6.01
CA LEU A 455 -11.85 24.13 7.47
C LEU A 455 -12.30 25.49 8.00
N THR A 456 -13.05 25.47 9.10
CA THR A 456 -13.40 26.71 9.81
C THR A 456 -12.23 27.19 10.67
N PRO A 457 -12.14 28.51 10.97
CA PRO A 457 -11.10 29.03 11.87
C PRO A 457 -11.08 28.33 13.24
N GLU A 458 -12.24 27.92 13.76
CA GLU A 458 -12.35 27.19 15.02
C GLU A 458 -11.73 25.80 14.92
N GLN A 459 -11.95 25.09 13.81
CA GLN A 459 -11.34 23.77 13.57
C GLN A 459 -9.82 23.87 13.42
N ILE A 460 -9.33 24.92 12.74
CA ILE A 460 -7.89 25.18 12.58
C ILE A 460 -7.27 25.47 13.95
N ASN A 461 -7.89 26.33 14.76
CA ASN A 461 -7.41 26.66 16.10
C ASN A 461 -7.41 25.43 17.02
N GLN A 462 -8.51 24.66 17.04
CA GLN A 462 -8.58 23.43 17.84
C GLN A 462 -7.51 22.41 17.43
N TYR A 463 -7.20 22.34 16.14
CA TYR A 463 -6.12 21.49 15.65
C TYR A 463 -4.74 21.95 16.12
N LEU A 464 -4.45 23.25 16.03
CA LEU A 464 -3.17 23.81 16.49
C LEU A 464 -3.02 23.73 18.01
N ASP A 465 -4.12 23.85 18.77
CA ASP A 465 -4.12 23.76 20.24
C ASP A 465 -3.85 22.33 20.75
N ARG A 466 -4.19 21.30 19.96
CA ARG A 466 -3.83 19.91 20.25
C ARG A 466 -2.37 19.60 19.96
N ALA A 467 -1.67 20.49 19.26
CA ALA A 467 -0.32 20.28 18.80
C ALA A 467 0.69 21.00 19.71
N ASP A 468 1.88 20.43 19.86
CA ASP A 468 2.89 20.76 20.90
C ASP A 468 3.35 22.25 20.90
N GLU A 469 4.08 22.70 21.94
CA GLU A 469 4.51 24.12 22.09
C GLU A 469 5.20 24.72 20.85
N GLN A 470 5.81 23.88 20.03
CA GLN A 470 6.52 24.24 18.80
C GLN A 470 5.61 24.83 17.70
N LEU A 471 4.29 24.69 17.81
CA LEU A 471 3.31 25.21 16.84
C LEU A 471 2.59 26.48 17.32
N LYS A 472 2.90 26.98 18.53
CA LYS A 472 2.41 28.28 19.00
C LYS A 472 2.83 29.42 18.07
N ALA A 473 4.06 29.38 17.54
CA ALA A 473 4.55 30.35 16.57
C ALA A 473 3.70 30.38 15.29
N LEU A 474 3.27 29.20 14.81
CA LEU A 474 2.38 29.08 13.65
C LEU A 474 0.99 29.66 13.91
N LYS A 475 0.45 29.46 15.12
CA LYS A 475 -0.83 30.06 15.52
C LYS A 475 -0.78 31.59 15.48
N THR A 476 0.25 32.19 16.07
CA THR A 476 0.47 33.64 16.04
C THR A 476 0.64 34.16 14.60
N LEU A 477 1.34 33.41 13.75
CA LEU A 477 1.50 33.75 12.32
C LEU A 477 0.17 33.71 11.57
N LEU A 478 -0.66 32.70 11.83
CA LEU A 478 -1.98 32.60 11.23
C LEU A 478 -2.88 33.74 11.68
N GLU A 479 -2.80 34.23 12.91
CA GLU A 479 -3.58 35.39 13.36
C GLU A 479 -3.20 36.69 12.62
N GLN A 480 -1.93 36.85 12.24
CA GLN A 480 -1.40 38.07 11.63
C GLN A 480 -1.48 38.09 10.10
N ASP A 481 -1.55 36.92 9.46
CA ASP A 481 -1.45 36.79 8.01
C ASP A 481 -2.70 36.18 7.37
N THR A 482 -3.50 37.04 6.75
CA THR A 482 -4.69 36.67 5.99
C THR A 482 -4.42 35.70 4.83
N ALA A 483 -3.25 35.78 4.18
CA ALA A 483 -2.89 34.86 3.10
C ALA A 483 -2.60 33.45 3.64
N LEU A 484 -1.97 33.32 4.82
CA LEU A 484 -1.81 32.03 5.49
C LEU A 484 -3.16 31.49 6.00
N GLN A 485 -4.05 32.33 6.52
CA GLN A 485 -5.39 31.90 6.93
C GLN A 485 -6.17 31.28 5.78
N GLU A 486 -6.18 31.92 4.62
CA GLU A 486 -6.85 31.40 3.41
C GLU A 486 -6.24 30.06 2.96
N LEU A 487 -4.91 29.93 3.02
CA LEU A 487 -4.23 28.67 2.69
C LEU A 487 -4.51 27.56 3.72
N ALA A 488 -4.61 27.89 5.00
CA ALA A 488 -4.86 26.94 6.09
C ALA A 488 -6.28 26.33 6.07
N LYS A 489 -7.22 26.92 5.32
CA LYS A 489 -8.56 26.34 5.07
C LYS A 489 -8.52 24.97 4.40
N SER A 490 -7.43 24.63 3.71
CA SER A 490 -7.20 23.30 3.15
C SER A 490 -6.48 22.42 4.18
N PRO A 491 -7.05 21.26 4.58
CA PRO A 491 -6.41 20.32 5.49
C PRO A 491 -5.01 19.89 5.05
N LEU A 492 -4.80 19.66 3.75
CA LEU A 492 -3.48 19.30 3.21
C LEU A 492 -2.47 20.43 3.44
N THR A 493 -2.87 21.67 3.14
CA THR A 493 -2.00 22.83 3.26
C THR A 493 -1.68 23.14 4.71
N LEU A 494 -2.67 23.01 5.61
CA LEU A 494 -2.46 23.09 7.06
C LEU A 494 -1.47 22.04 7.57
N GLY A 495 -1.58 20.78 7.11
CA GLY A 495 -0.60 19.73 7.43
C GLY A 495 0.80 20.01 6.87
N ILE A 496 0.90 20.66 5.70
CA ILE A 496 2.18 21.12 5.15
C ILE A 496 2.76 22.25 6.00
N MET A 497 1.93 23.21 6.44
CA MET A 497 2.34 24.32 7.31
C MET A 497 2.89 23.82 8.65
N THR A 498 2.22 22.88 9.30
CA THR A 498 2.71 22.33 10.57
C THR A 498 4.07 21.67 10.38
N LEU A 499 4.28 20.93 9.30
CA LEU A 499 5.57 20.30 9.03
C LEU A 499 6.65 21.28 8.58
N ALA A 500 6.32 22.30 7.79
CA ALA A 500 7.29 23.24 7.23
C ALA A 500 7.79 24.24 8.28
N TYR A 501 6.90 24.72 9.15
CA TYR A 501 7.20 25.77 10.12
C TYR A 501 7.46 25.24 11.54
N GLU A 502 7.54 23.93 11.72
CA GLU A 502 7.92 23.30 12.99
C GLU A 502 9.34 23.76 13.43
N GLY A 503 9.38 24.54 14.51
CA GLY A 503 10.62 25.06 15.10
C GLY A 503 11.26 26.24 14.36
N VAL A 504 10.54 26.90 13.45
CA VAL A 504 11.00 28.10 12.72
C VAL A 504 10.57 29.37 13.44
N SER A 505 11.46 30.35 13.59
CA SER A 505 11.17 31.66 14.19
C SER A 505 10.37 32.56 13.24
N ILE A 506 9.46 33.36 13.80
CA ILE A 506 8.56 34.29 13.08
C ILE A 506 9.33 35.32 12.23
N GLU A 507 10.56 35.65 12.63
CA GLU A 507 11.40 36.71 12.06
C GLU A 507 12.00 36.36 10.68
N ASP A 508 12.08 35.08 10.32
CA ASP A 508 12.67 34.62 9.05
C ASP A 508 11.67 34.59 7.88
N LEU A 509 10.41 34.96 8.12
CA LEU A 509 9.34 34.85 7.13
C LEU A 509 9.22 36.13 6.27
N PRO A 510 9.19 36.01 4.94
CA PRO A 510 9.01 37.16 4.07
C PRO A 510 7.66 37.82 4.30
N ASN A 511 7.64 39.14 4.48
CA ASN A 511 6.43 39.92 4.69
C ASN A 511 5.75 40.18 3.33
N THR A 512 4.83 39.30 2.93
CA THR A 512 4.11 39.39 1.64
C THR A 512 2.61 39.21 1.86
N ASN A 513 1.82 40.06 1.19
CA ASN A 513 0.36 40.03 1.22
C ASN A 513 -0.24 39.17 0.08
N SER A 514 0.60 38.56 -0.77
CA SER A 514 0.15 37.76 -1.91
C SER A 514 0.04 36.28 -1.53
N THR A 515 -1.16 35.70 -1.68
CA THR A 515 -1.43 34.28 -1.42
C THR A 515 -0.54 33.36 -2.25
N GLU A 516 -0.24 33.71 -3.50
CA GLU A 516 0.57 32.89 -4.40
C GLU A 516 2.06 32.90 -4.02
N GLU A 517 2.59 34.06 -3.60
CA GLU A 517 3.98 34.13 -3.11
C GLU A 517 4.14 33.39 -1.80
N ARG A 518 3.16 33.54 -0.89
CA ARG A 518 3.12 32.83 0.39
C ARG A 518 3.03 31.32 0.19
N ARG A 519 2.20 30.87 -0.75
CA ARG A 519 2.11 29.47 -1.18
C ARG A 519 3.45 28.96 -1.68
N LYS A 520 4.10 29.66 -2.60
CA LYS A 520 5.41 29.25 -3.15
C LYS A 520 6.48 29.14 -2.05
N HIS A 521 6.51 30.09 -1.12
CA HIS A 521 7.39 30.06 0.03
C HIS A 521 7.14 28.83 0.91
N LEU A 522 5.88 28.57 1.28
CA LEU A 522 5.47 27.43 2.09
C LEU A 522 5.92 26.10 1.46
N PHE A 523 5.68 25.90 0.17
CA PHE A 523 6.09 24.67 -0.52
C PHE A 523 7.62 24.54 -0.60
N ASN A 524 8.36 25.63 -0.81
CA ASN A 524 9.83 25.60 -0.80
C ASN A 524 10.37 25.21 0.58
N ALA A 525 9.86 25.83 1.66
CA ALA A 525 10.23 25.50 3.03
C ALA A 525 9.92 24.03 3.37
N TYR A 526 8.75 23.55 2.95
CA TYR A 526 8.37 22.15 3.09
C TYR A 526 9.34 21.21 2.34
N ILE A 527 9.65 21.50 1.08
CA ILE A 527 10.57 20.67 0.26
C ILE A 527 11.95 20.62 0.91
N GLU A 528 12.49 21.75 1.34
CA GLU A 528 13.79 21.84 2.00
C GLU A 528 13.81 21.01 3.28
N ARG A 529 12.78 21.16 4.13
CA ARG A 529 12.64 20.40 5.37
C ARG A 529 12.53 18.90 5.09
N MET A 530 11.75 18.48 4.09
CA MET A 530 11.62 17.06 3.73
C MET A 530 12.91 16.46 3.17
N LEU A 531 13.71 17.24 2.42
CA LEU A 531 15.02 16.82 1.91
C LEU A 531 16.10 16.79 3.00
N ASN A 532 15.93 17.60 4.05
CA ASN A 532 16.81 17.59 5.22
C ASN A 532 16.38 16.57 6.28
N ARG A 533 15.13 16.08 6.28
CA ARG A 533 14.62 15.10 7.24
C ARG A 533 15.17 13.67 7.05
N ARG A 534 15.55 13.28 5.82
CA ARG A 534 16.05 11.92 5.49
C ARG A 534 17.57 11.92 5.32
N ILE A 535 18.31 11.96 6.43
CA ILE A 535 19.77 12.23 6.45
C ILE A 535 20.64 10.99 6.22
N THR A 536 20.14 9.76 6.39
CA THR A 536 21.03 8.62 6.65
C THR A 536 21.93 8.18 5.50
N VAL A 537 21.60 8.39 4.21
CA VAL A 537 22.58 8.25 3.09
C VAL A 537 22.17 9.09 1.86
N ARG A 538 22.79 10.25 1.63
CA ARG A 538 22.60 11.05 0.39
C ARG A 538 23.43 10.48 -0.76
N HIS A 539 22.84 9.60 -1.57
CA HIS A 539 23.46 9.12 -2.82
C HIS A 539 23.50 10.20 -3.91
N TYR A 540 22.58 11.18 -3.86
CA TYR A 540 22.44 12.25 -4.85
C TYR A 540 22.34 13.62 -4.15
N SER A 541 22.87 14.66 -4.80
CA SER A 541 22.74 16.03 -4.29
C SER A 541 21.29 16.51 -4.33
N THR A 542 20.90 17.35 -3.37
CA THR A 542 19.57 17.98 -3.27
C THR A 542 19.14 18.61 -4.61
N SER A 543 20.07 19.31 -5.27
CA SER A 543 19.85 19.93 -6.58
C SER A 543 19.56 18.93 -7.71
N ARG A 544 20.23 17.77 -7.72
CA ARG A 544 19.97 16.70 -8.70
C ARG A 544 18.62 16.04 -8.44
N THR A 545 18.30 15.77 -7.17
CA THR A 545 17.02 15.19 -6.77
C THR A 545 15.86 16.08 -7.19
N ILE A 546 15.91 17.39 -6.86
CA ILE A 546 14.87 18.36 -7.25
C ILE A 546 14.73 18.40 -8.78
N ARG A 547 15.84 18.41 -9.53
CA ARG A 547 15.81 18.45 -11.00
C ARG A 547 15.08 17.24 -11.59
N TRP A 548 15.41 16.03 -11.13
CA TRP A 548 14.79 14.80 -11.64
C TRP A 548 13.33 14.67 -11.23
N LEU A 549 12.97 15.05 -10.00
CA LEU A 549 11.58 15.05 -9.55
C LEU A 549 10.76 16.10 -10.30
N THR A 550 11.34 17.27 -10.59
CA THR A 550 10.70 18.29 -11.43
C THR A 550 10.45 17.76 -12.84
N TRP A 551 11.44 17.09 -13.44
CA TRP A 551 11.30 16.46 -14.74
C TRP A 551 10.19 15.39 -14.74
N LEU A 552 10.18 14.53 -13.72
CA LEU A 552 9.18 13.47 -13.56
C LEU A 552 7.77 14.06 -13.42
N ALA A 553 7.59 15.04 -12.53
CA ALA A 553 6.31 15.71 -12.31
C ALA A 553 5.78 16.37 -13.60
N GLN A 554 6.65 17.02 -14.39
CA GLN A 554 6.28 17.57 -15.69
C GLN A 554 5.83 16.49 -16.69
N ARG A 555 6.47 15.31 -16.67
CA ARG A 555 6.07 14.19 -17.54
C ARG A 555 4.75 13.60 -17.13
N MET A 556 4.58 13.35 -15.84
CA MET A 556 3.32 12.88 -15.26
C MET A 556 2.18 13.83 -15.62
N LEU A 557 2.37 15.14 -15.48
CA LEU A 557 1.37 16.14 -15.86
C LEU A 557 1.03 16.11 -17.36
N GLN A 558 2.04 16.02 -18.24
CA GLN A 558 1.84 15.98 -19.69
C GLN A 558 1.12 14.71 -20.16
N HIS A 559 1.38 13.59 -19.49
CA HIS A 559 0.72 12.32 -19.76
C HIS A 559 -0.61 12.16 -19.00
N SER A 560 -0.98 13.13 -18.16
CA SER A 560 -2.14 13.07 -17.25
C SER A 560 -2.11 11.80 -16.38
N GLN A 561 -0.92 11.46 -15.88
CA GLN A 561 -0.70 10.35 -14.97
C GLN A 561 -0.50 10.88 -13.55
N THR A 562 -1.24 10.31 -12.60
CA THR A 562 -1.13 10.64 -11.18
C THR A 562 -0.36 9.57 -10.40
N ILE A 563 -0.36 8.33 -10.90
CA ILE A 563 0.43 7.22 -10.38
C ILE A 563 1.61 6.95 -11.33
N PHE A 564 2.81 6.79 -10.76
CA PHE A 564 4.01 6.44 -11.52
C PHE A 564 4.41 4.99 -11.24
N LEU A 565 4.29 4.14 -12.27
CA LEU A 565 4.78 2.77 -12.29
C LEU A 565 5.97 2.68 -13.25
N ILE A 566 7.09 2.15 -12.76
CA ILE A 566 8.33 2.06 -13.56
C ILE A 566 8.11 1.17 -14.78
N GLU A 567 7.26 0.14 -14.68
CA GLU A 567 6.96 -0.75 -15.81
C GLU A 567 6.16 -0.05 -16.92
N GLN A 568 5.52 1.08 -16.62
CA GLN A 568 4.70 1.82 -17.57
C GLN A 568 5.46 2.94 -18.32
N ILE A 569 6.78 3.07 -18.11
CA ILE A 569 7.58 4.07 -18.81
C ILE A 569 7.58 3.77 -20.32
N GLN A 570 7.10 4.72 -21.11
CA GLN A 570 7.03 4.60 -22.57
C GLN A 570 8.14 5.39 -23.24
N PRO A 571 8.63 4.98 -24.43
CA PRO A 571 9.61 5.75 -25.21
C PRO A 571 9.15 7.19 -25.56
N THR A 572 7.84 7.45 -25.47
CA THR A 572 7.23 8.77 -25.63
C THR A 572 7.70 9.79 -24.57
N TRP A 573 8.22 9.31 -23.43
CA TRP A 573 8.76 10.12 -22.33
C TRP A 573 10.10 10.79 -22.66
N LEU A 574 10.75 10.46 -23.77
CA LEU A 574 11.99 11.12 -24.21
C LEU A 574 11.67 12.48 -24.87
N GLN A 575 12.29 13.58 -24.41
CA GLN A 575 11.99 14.95 -24.89
C GLN A 575 12.62 15.24 -26.25
N THR A 576 13.91 14.93 -26.39
CA THR A 576 14.68 15.37 -27.56
C THR A 576 14.57 14.36 -28.70
N LYS A 577 14.44 14.88 -29.93
CA LYS A 577 14.55 14.06 -31.15
C LYS A 577 15.85 13.25 -31.16
N LEU A 578 16.92 13.80 -30.57
CA LEU A 578 18.20 13.13 -30.39
C LEU A 578 18.11 11.96 -29.41
N ALA A 579 17.51 12.12 -28.23
CA ALA A 579 17.35 11.01 -27.27
C ALA A 579 16.46 9.89 -27.83
N LYS A 580 15.38 10.24 -28.55
CA LYS A 580 14.56 9.25 -29.26
C LYS A 580 15.36 8.49 -30.32
N ARG A 581 16.21 9.19 -31.09
CA ARG A 581 17.11 8.57 -32.08
C ARG A 581 18.16 7.69 -31.42
N ILE A 582 18.79 8.12 -30.33
CA ILE A 582 19.78 7.33 -29.59
C ILE A 582 19.14 6.07 -29.02
N TYR A 583 17.97 6.19 -28.39
CA TYR A 583 17.22 5.03 -27.88
C TYR A 583 16.90 4.05 -29.00
N ASN A 584 16.32 4.52 -30.11
CA ASN A 584 16.00 3.67 -31.26
C ASN A 584 17.26 3.02 -31.87
N LEU A 585 18.36 3.78 -31.98
CA LEU A 585 19.63 3.28 -32.51
C LEU A 585 20.22 2.21 -31.59
N GLY A 586 20.22 2.43 -30.27
CA GLY A 586 20.70 1.48 -29.28
C GLY A 586 19.86 0.21 -29.21
N PHE A 587 18.54 0.35 -29.27
CA PHE A 587 17.61 -0.79 -29.31
C PHE A 587 17.79 -1.61 -30.59
N ASN A 588 17.89 -0.94 -31.75
CA ASN A 588 18.16 -1.60 -33.02
C ASN A 588 19.54 -2.27 -33.03
N LEU A 589 20.57 -1.63 -32.46
CA LEU A 589 21.90 -2.21 -32.32
C LEU A 589 21.86 -3.47 -31.45
N PHE A 590 21.15 -3.44 -30.32
CA PHE A 590 20.97 -4.58 -29.43
C PHE A 590 20.29 -5.76 -30.15
N ILE A 591 19.20 -5.50 -30.87
CA ILE A 591 18.51 -6.52 -31.69
C ILE A 591 19.44 -7.06 -32.77
N CYS A 592 20.15 -6.19 -33.49
CA CYS A 592 21.11 -6.61 -34.50
C CYS A 592 22.19 -7.50 -33.89
N LEU A 593 22.74 -7.14 -32.72
CA LEU A 593 23.79 -7.91 -32.05
C LEU A 593 23.27 -9.26 -31.52
N LEU A 594 22.01 -9.33 -31.12
CA LEU A 594 21.36 -10.58 -30.68
C LEU A 594 21.06 -11.50 -31.87
N LEU A 595 20.68 -10.95 -33.02
CA LEU A 595 20.35 -11.71 -34.22
C LEU A 595 21.58 -12.04 -35.09
N LEU A 596 22.66 -11.26 -35.00
CA LEU A 596 23.87 -11.45 -35.80
C LEU A 596 24.45 -12.88 -35.72
N PRO A 597 24.57 -13.52 -34.54
CA PRO A 597 25.11 -14.87 -34.44
C PRO A 597 24.18 -15.89 -35.11
N ILE A 598 22.86 -15.71 -35.00
CA ILE A 598 21.86 -16.59 -35.62
C ILE A 598 21.99 -16.51 -37.15
N PHE A 599 22.08 -15.29 -37.69
CA PHE A 599 22.22 -15.08 -39.13
C PHE A 599 23.64 -15.32 -39.67
N ALA A 600 24.67 -15.37 -38.83
CA ALA A 600 26.03 -15.72 -39.24
C ALA A 600 26.28 -17.25 -39.19
N LEU A 601 25.67 -17.94 -38.23
CA LEU A 601 25.83 -19.39 -38.05
C LEU A 601 24.94 -20.20 -39.00
N MET A 602 23.73 -19.72 -39.31
CA MET A 602 22.82 -20.44 -40.21
C MET A 602 23.36 -20.58 -41.64
N PRO A 603 23.91 -19.54 -42.29
CA PRO A 603 24.48 -19.66 -43.63
C PRO A 603 25.78 -20.46 -43.64
N SER A 604 26.60 -20.42 -42.59
CA SER A 604 27.82 -21.22 -42.53
C SER A 604 27.53 -22.71 -42.36
N LEU A 605 26.47 -23.07 -41.64
CA LEU A 605 25.94 -24.43 -41.57
C LEU A 605 25.38 -24.90 -42.94
N ILE A 606 24.67 -24.02 -43.64
CA ILE A 606 24.13 -24.27 -44.99
C ILE A 606 25.25 -24.31 -46.05
N PHE A 607 26.32 -23.52 -45.88
CA PHE A 607 27.48 -23.43 -46.77
C PHE A 607 28.31 -24.72 -46.74
N SER A 608 28.44 -25.35 -45.56
CA SER A 608 28.99 -26.70 -45.42
C SER A 608 28.30 -27.71 -46.36
N LEU A 609 27.01 -27.48 -46.67
CA LEU A 609 26.21 -28.35 -47.53
C LEU A 609 26.27 -28.00 -49.04
N MET A 610 26.51 -26.75 -49.45
CA MET A 610 26.19 -26.30 -50.82
C MET A 610 27.32 -25.75 -51.71
N ARG A 611 28.59 -25.69 -51.25
CA ARG A 611 29.81 -25.55 -52.10
C ARG A 611 29.73 -24.57 -53.30
N SER A 612 29.12 -23.39 -53.16
CA SER A 612 29.21 -22.29 -54.15
C SER A 612 29.26 -20.93 -53.47
N VAL A 613 30.12 -20.02 -53.95
CA VAL A 613 30.66 -18.90 -53.14
C VAL A 613 29.99 -17.54 -53.43
N THR A 614 29.13 -17.42 -54.43
CA THR A 614 28.76 -16.09 -54.98
C THR A 614 27.43 -15.46 -54.53
N PRO A 615 26.39 -16.15 -54.00
CA PRO A 615 25.16 -15.47 -53.54
C PRO A 615 25.15 -15.05 -52.06
N GLN A 616 26.08 -15.54 -51.23
CA GLN A 616 25.93 -15.50 -49.76
C GLN A 616 26.08 -14.10 -49.13
N TYR A 617 27.00 -13.29 -49.64
CA TYR A 617 27.21 -11.93 -49.12
C TYR A 617 26.06 -11.00 -49.51
N ILE A 618 25.49 -11.21 -50.70
CA ILE A 618 24.30 -10.50 -51.16
C ILE A 618 23.11 -10.87 -50.28
N LEU A 619 22.93 -12.15 -49.94
CA LEU A 619 21.85 -12.59 -49.06
C LEU A 619 21.98 -12.01 -47.63
N ILE A 620 23.20 -11.97 -47.07
CA ILE A 620 23.44 -11.37 -45.75
C ILE A 620 23.16 -9.86 -45.76
N ILE A 621 23.62 -9.15 -46.80
CA ILE A 621 23.35 -7.71 -46.97
C ILE A 621 21.84 -7.47 -47.18
N PHE A 622 21.18 -8.32 -47.97
CA PHE A 622 19.75 -8.23 -48.25
C PHE A 622 18.92 -8.52 -47.00
N ILE A 623 19.28 -9.52 -46.20
CA ILE A 623 18.67 -9.81 -44.89
C ILE A 623 18.95 -8.67 -43.91
N GLY A 624 20.15 -8.10 -43.89
CA GLY A 624 20.50 -6.94 -43.07
C GLY A 624 19.67 -5.71 -43.42
N LEU A 625 19.47 -5.45 -44.73
CA LEU A 625 18.60 -4.37 -45.23
C LEU A 625 17.11 -4.67 -44.99
N LEU A 626 16.67 -5.93 -45.11
CA LEU A 626 15.31 -6.36 -44.79
C LEU A 626 15.02 -6.20 -43.29
N LEU A 627 15.95 -6.58 -42.42
CA LEU A 627 15.84 -6.39 -40.98
C LEU A 627 15.86 -4.89 -40.63
N TRP A 628 16.70 -4.08 -41.26
CA TRP A 628 16.66 -2.62 -41.10
C TRP A 628 15.30 -2.05 -41.55
N SER A 629 14.76 -2.52 -42.68
CA SER A 629 13.45 -2.09 -43.18
C SER A 629 12.27 -2.59 -42.33
N PHE A 630 12.38 -3.78 -41.71
CA PHE A 630 11.37 -4.35 -40.80
C PHE A 630 11.37 -3.64 -39.44
N PHE A 631 12.54 -3.25 -38.93
CA PHE A 631 12.69 -2.44 -37.71
C PHE A 631 12.67 -0.94 -38.02
N LYS A 632 11.70 -0.52 -38.83
CA LYS A 632 11.34 0.89 -38.96
C LYS A 632 10.91 1.39 -37.58
N PRO A 633 11.32 2.59 -37.13
CA PRO A 633 10.98 3.13 -35.81
C PRO A 633 9.51 3.54 -35.76
N SER A 634 8.59 2.58 -35.81
CA SER A 634 7.22 2.80 -35.37
C SER A 634 7.26 2.96 -33.87
N GLN A 635 6.55 3.95 -33.34
CA GLN A 635 6.35 4.15 -31.91
C GLN A 635 5.66 2.91 -31.33
N GLN A 636 6.44 1.90 -30.95
CA GLN A 636 5.91 0.71 -30.31
C GLN A 636 5.63 1.08 -28.86
N GLU A 637 4.35 1.21 -28.53
CA GLU A 637 3.90 1.12 -27.15
C GLU A 637 4.43 -0.19 -26.57
N ILE A 638 5.17 -0.11 -25.47
CA ILE A 638 5.63 -1.28 -24.74
C ILE A 638 4.41 -1.86 -24.04
N LYS A 639 3.98 -3.05 -24.47
CA LYS A 639 2.92 -3.83 -23.82
C LYS A 639 3.57 -4.91 -22.95
N PRO A 640 3.49 -4.81 -21.61
CA PRO A 640 3.96 -5.88 -20.74
C PRO A 640 3.07 -7.13 -20.94
N VAL A 641 3.68 -8.31 -20.95
CA VAL A 641 2.99 -9.60 -21.08
C VAL A 641 3.55 -10.58 -20.03
N GLU A 642 2.67 -11.16 -19.22
CA GLU A 642 3.03 -12.11 -18.14
C GLU A 642 3.66 -13.41 -18.64
N THR A 643 3.24 -13.88 -19.82
CA THR A 643 3.78 -15.09 -20.43
C THR A 643 3.94 -14.87 -21.93
N LEU A 644 5.17 -15.04 -22.43
CA LEU A 644 5.42 -15.20 -23.86
C LEU A 644 4.89 -16.57 -24.29
N LYS A 645 3.57 -16.70 -24.48
CA LYS A 645 2.98 -17.88 -25.13
C LYS A 645 3.33 -17.84 -26.62
N TRP A 646 4.43 -18.48 -26.97
CA TRP A 646 4.82 -18.71 -28.36
C TRP A 646 3.89 -19.73 -29.00
N GLU A 647 2.78 -19.26 -29.58
CA GLU A 647 1.94 -20.07 -30.46
C GLU A 647 2.24 -19.73 -31.92
N TRP A 648 2.76 -20.70 -32.67
CA TRP A 648 3.07 -20.59 -34.11
C TRP A 648 1.89 -20.09 -34.97
N ARG A 649 0.64 -20.25 -34.50
CA ARG A 649 -0.57 -19.71 -35.16
C ARG A 649 -0.65 -18.18 -35.10
N ASN A 650 -0.26 -17.56 -33.99
CA ASN A 650 -0.31 -16.10 -33.81
C ASN A 650 0.78 -15.40 -34.66
N PHE A 651 1.93 -16.05 -34.85
CA PHE A 651 2.96 -15.57 -35.77
C PHE A 651 2.50 -15.58 -37.24
N ARG A 652 1.73 -16.59 -37.67
CA ARG A 652 1.08 -16.64 -38.99
C ARG A 652 0.03 -15.55 -39.17
N ALA A 653 -0.80 -15.30 -38.15
CA ALA A 653 -1.82 -14.26 -38.22
C ALA A 653 -1.22 -12.83 -38.29
N TYR A 654 -0.10 -12.61 -37.59
CA TYR A 654 0.61 -11.33 -37.60
C TYR A 654 1.33 -11.08 -38.93
N THR A 655 1.92 -12.13 -39.51
CA THR A 655 2.55 -12.06 -40.85
C THR A 655 1.52 -11.92 -41.98
N GLN A 656 0.32 -12.50 -41.84
CA GLN A 656 -0.77 -12.32 -42.81
C GLN A 656 -1.40 -10.93 -42.78
N ARG A 657 -1.61 -10.31 -41.60
CA ARG A 657 -2.10 -8.92 -41.51
C ARG A 657 -1.10 -7.90 -42.06
N SER A 658 0.19 -8.13 -41.87
CA SER A 658 1.24 -7.28 -42.47
C SER A 658 1.31 -7.42 -43.99
N ALA A 659 1.07 -8.63 -44.52
CA ALA A 659 1.04 -8.86 -45.96
C ALA A 659 -0.20 -8.23 -46.66
N SER A 660 -1.35 -8.16 -45.99
CA SER A 660 -2.55 -7.52 -46.55
C SER A 660 -2.43 -5.99 -46.65
N ASP A 661 -1.71 -5.36 -45.71
CA ASP A 661 -1.50 -3.89 -45.73
C ASP A 661 -0.51 -3.44 -46.81
N TYR A 662 0.29 -4.36 -47.37
CA TYR A 662 1.22 -4.08 -48.49
C TYR A 662 0.65 -4.37 -49.87
N LEU A 663 -0.42 -5.17 -49.98
CA LEU A 663 -1.10 -5.42 -51.26
C LEU A 663 -2.19 -4.38 -51.59
N LEU A 664 -2.47 -3.45 -50.66
CA LEU A 664 -3.44 -2.37 -50.79
C LEU A 664 -2.78 -0.96 -50.81
N ARG A 665 -1.48 -0.86 -51.08
CA ARG A 665 -0.78 0.41 -51.32
C ARG A 665 0.04 0.41 -52.60
#